data_AF-A0A1W0A311-F1
#
_entry.id   AF-A0A1W0A311-F1
#
_cell.length_a   1.000
_cell.length_b   1.000
_cell.length_c   1.000
_cell.angle_alpha   90.00
_cell.angle_beta   90.00
_cell.angle_gamma   90.00
#
_symmetry.space_group_name_H-M   'P 1'
#
loop_
_entity.id
_entity.type
_entity.pdbx_description
1 polymer ?
#
loop_
_entity_poly.entity_id
_entity_poly.type
_entity_poly.pdbx_seq_one_letter_code
_entity_poly.pdbx_strand_id
1 'polypeptide(L)'
;MASQRESSLELRVGKKFRLGRKIGSGSFGDIYLGTNMTSGEEVGIKLESVKSKHPQLLYESKIYKILNGGLGIPNIRWFGVEGEYNVMVIDLLGPSLENLFDYCGRRFQLKTVLMIADQLLCRLEYCHSKNFIHRDVKPDNFLIGLGKRAQIVHVIDFGLAKKYRDPKTHQHIPYRENKNLTGTARYVSINTHIGIEQSRRDDLESLGYVFMYFIRGSLPWQGLKANTKKQKYERIMEKKMNTPIEVLCKGYPAEFRAYFEYTRALRFDDKPDYAYLKRLFKELFFRKGFQFDAMFDWTVLNLQNGRRERDGTGSGAGTPQAVPGASPPPQSGDPQRSSRMEAGRQDSRDMRANSGRLYVREDSKDSNDLQQMQQMQQMQQMQQMQQMQQMQQMQPSNGYAAANRDDRLYVAPRVASNGDLVCPSMAHIITAVASTTVDVVPIRRALLSVSDKTGLVDLAKYLAAHGVELLSTGGTAKAMRDAGLKVMDVSEYTQSPEMMDGRVKTLHPKIHGGLLGVRGNKQHEEDMAKHGIKNIDLMILNLYAFEATVASGGNFETCIENIDIGGPSMLRSSAKNHASVVICTSPNQYMDLVSEMSAHNNGTTLSFRKRCAAAAFTLSAHYDTQISKWFNKQLGQETEEVTRVYQPALTLKYGCNPHQNPASIMTIKGSKLPFKVLNGTPGYINLLDAANAYQLVAEVRQALNLPAAASFKHVSPAGAAVYVPLDDKLKAAYEVGNIQLTPLSIAYLRARNADPLSSFGDFVAVSDIVDEATAKVLKREVSDGIIAPGYEPAALEILSQKKGGKFIVLEADATFVPPTMEYREVYGMTFAQRRNDVLFNYSHVADIQTTCAPLTDAAKRDLILAAITLKYTQSNSVGYAKDGQMVGVGAGQQSRVDCVKLAGRKVAVWHLRQHPKVAALAFKSTVKRQERVNARVRYIEGDMAPVEKSAFDAQFDKIPEPLTEAEKQAFVAELKGVSLASDAFFPFRDGIDHAAKLGVSYITQPGGSNRDDEIKQACTEYGITMTFSHVRLFHH
;
A
#
# COMPACT_ATOMS: atom_id res chain seq x y z
N MET A 1 -55.49 41.12 -4.49
CA MET A 1 -55.32 40.43 -5.78
C MET A 1 -53.90 39.90 -5.89
N ALA A 2 -53.66 38.86 -6.68
CA ALA A 2 -52.33 38.22 -6.76
C ALA A 2 -51.37 39.00 -7.66
N SER A 3 -50.09 39.06 -7.27
CA SER A 3 -48.99 39.26 -8.22
C SER A 3 -48.36 37.90 -8.49
N GLN A 4 -48.46 37.44 -9.75
CA GLN A 4 -47.78 36.23 -10.19
C GLN A 4 -46.27 36.51 -10.18
N ARG A 5 -45.53 35.82 -9.31
CA ARG A 5 -44.09 35.63 -9.53
C ARG A 5 -43.93 34.48 -10.51
N GLU A 6 -43.36 34.75 -11.67
CA GLU A 6 -43.01 33.71 -12.64
C GLU A 6 -42.14 32.64 -11.96
N SER A 7 -42.56 31.39 -12.06
CA SER A 7 -41.72 30.26 -11.66
C SER A 7 -40.57 30.10 -12.65
N SER A 8 -39.43 30.72 -12.33
CA SER A 8 -38.19 30.57 -13.10
C SER A 8 -37.87 29.09 -13.30
N LEU A 9 -37.92 28.63 -14.56
CA LEU A 9 -37.73 27.22 -14.89
C LEU A 9 -36.32 26.76 -14.46
N GLU A 10 -36.27 25.98 -13.38
CA GLU A 10 -35.01 25.46 -12.83
C GLU A 10 -34.44 24.40 -13.79
N LEU A 11 -33.48 24.81 -14.63
CA LEU A 11 -32.82 23.93 -15.59
C LEU A 11 -32.02 22.84 -14.85
N ARG A 12 -32.44 21.58 -15.03
CA ARG A 12 -31.87 20.39 -14.40
C ARG A 12 -31.35 19.42 -15.45
N VAL A 13 -30.08 19.04 -15.34
CA VAL A 13 -29.39 18.04 -16.15
C VAL A 13 -29.46 16.67 -15.47
N GLY A 14 -29.76 15.61 -16.23
CA GLY A 14 -29.84 14.22 -15.75
C GLY A 14 -30.87 14.03 -14.63
N LYS A 15 -31.85 14.94 -14.52
CA LYS A 15 -32.78 15.13 -13.38
C LYS A 15 -32.11 15.36 -12.00
N LYS A 16 -30.77 15.48 -11.91
CA LYS A 16 -30.00 15.47 -10.65
C LYS A 16 -29.09 16.68 -10.44
N PHE A 17 -28.70 17.38 -11.50
CA PHE A 17 -27.75 18.50 -11.41
C PHE A 17 -28.45 19.80 -11.82
N ARG A 18 -28.51 20.77 -10.91
CA ARG A 18 -28.96 22.13 -11.24
C ARG A 18 -27.89 22.81 -12.11
N LEU A 19 -28.30 23.42 -13.22
CA LEU A 19 -27.43 24.28 -14.02
C LEU A 19 -27.33 25.66 -13.35
N GLY A 20 -26.11 26.12 -13.10
CA GLY A 20 -25.79 27.42 -12.50
C GLY A 20 -25.26 28.42 -13.53
N ARG A 21 -24.38 29.33 -13.09
CA ARG A 21 -23.75 30.33 -13.98
C ARG A 21 -22.75 29.70 -14.95
N LYS A 22 -22.61 30.30 -16.14
CA LYS A 22 -21.48 30.02 -17.04
C LYS A 22 -20.17 30.40 -16.35
N ILE A 23 -19.16 29.53 -16.43
CA ILE A 23 -17.82 29.72 -15.86
C ILE A 23 -16.70 29.66 -16.90
N GLY A 24 -17.00 29.22 -18.13
CA GLY A 24 -16.05 29.25 -19.24
C GLY A 24 -16.69 28.91 -20.59
N SER A 25 -15.89 29.00 -21.65
CA SER A 25 -16.23 28.59 -23.02
C SER A 25 -15.00 28.02 -23.69
N GLY A 26 -15.05 26.75 -24.10
CA GLY A 26 -13.97 26.05 -24.78
C GLY A 26 -14.20 25.94 -26.29
N SER A 27 -13.28 25.30 -27.00
CA SER A 27 -13.36 25.12 -28.47
C SER A 27 -14.51 24.21 -28.93
N PHE A 28 -15.12 23.45 -28.02
CA PHE A 28 -16.13 22.42 -28.30
C PHE A 28 -17.41 22.57 -27.47
N GLY A 29 -17.62 23.71 -26.82
CA GLY A 29 -18.81 23.94 -25.98
C GLY A 29 -18.58 24.88 -24.80
N ASP A 30 -19.68 25.24 -24.15
CA ASP A 30 -19.69 26.10 -22.97
C ASP A 30 -19.59 25.30 -21.67
N ILE A 31 -18.99 25.90 -20.64
CA ILE A 31 -18.80 25.26 -19.33
C ILE A 31 -19.53 26.09 -18.27
N TYR A 32 -20.39 25.42 -17.50
CA TYR A 32 -21.20 25.97 -16.44
C TYR A 32 -20.82 25.36 -15.09
N LEU A 33 -20.97 26.15 -14.03
CA LEU A 33 -21.05 25.63 -12.68
C LEU A 33 -22.39 24.89 -12.55
N GLY A 34 -22.40 23.73 -11.90
CA GLY A 34 -23.62 23.04 -11.51
C GLY A 34 -23.56 22.54 -10.08
N THR A 35 -24.72 22.16 -9.54
CA THR A 35 -24.84 21.62 -8.18
C THR A 35 -25.61 20.31 -8.20
N ASN A 36 -25.04 19.26 -7.59
CA ASN A 36 -25.74 18.00 -7.36
C ASN A 36 -26.84 18.20 -6.31
N MET A 37 -28.10 18.04 -6.71
CA MET A 37 -29.26 18.31 -5.86
C MET A 37 -29.45 17.30 -4.72
N THR A 38 -28.71 16.18 -4.71
CA THR A 38 -28.76 15.17 -3.65
C THR A 38 -27.62 15.29 -2.63
N SER A 39 -26.42 15.73 -3.06
CA SER A 39 -25.25 15.83 -2.17
C SER A 39 -24.81 17.26 -1.86
N GLY A 40 -25.34 18.28 -2.55
CA GLY A 40 -24.87 19.67 -2.48
C GLY A 40 -23.54 19.93 -3.21
N GLU A 41 -22.92 18.89 -3.79
CA GLU A 41 -21.60 18.94 -4.42
C GLU A 41 -21.59 19.81 -5.69
N GLU A 42 -20.62 20.72 -5.79
CA GLU A 42 -20.39 21.52 -7.00
C GLU A 42 -19.66 20.71 -8.09
N VAL A 43 -20.11 20.87 -9.34
CA VAL A 43 -19.64 20.12 -10.52
C VAL A 43 -19.44 21.06 -11.72
N GLY A 44 -18.58 20.67 -12.65
CA GLY A 44 -18.52 21.28 -13.97
C GLY A 44 -19.55 20.63 -14.91
N ILE A 45 -20.28 21.44 -15.68
CA ILE A 45 -21.21 20.97 -16.72
C ILE A 45 -20.77 21.54 -18.07
N LYS A 46 -20.23 20.69 -18.96
CA LYS A 46 -19.84 21.03 -20.33
C LYS A 46 -21.03 20.75 -21.28
N LEU A 47 -21.44 21.75 -22.06
CA LEU A 47 -22.57 21.72 -22.99
C LEU A 47 -22.07 21.90 -24.43
N GLU A 48 -22.38 20.95 -25.31
CA GLU A 48 -22.10 21.00 -26.76
C GLU A 48 -23.43 20.86 -27.51
N SER A 49 -23.75 21.74 -28.47
CA SER A 49 -25.01 21.57 -29.22
C SER A 49 -24.98 20.32 -30.10
N VAL A 50 -26.09 19.57 -30.14
CA VAL A 50 -26.25 18.40 -31.02
C VAL A 50 -26.16 18.76 -32.51
N LYS A 51 -26.35 20.05 -32.85
CA LYS A 51 -26.21 20.62 -34.21
C LYS A 51 -24.76 21.06 -34.53
N SER A 52 -23.79 20.77 -33.66
CA SER A 52 -22.36 20.99 -33.94
C SER A 52 -21.94 20.22 -35.21
N LYS A 53 -21.18 20.86 -36.11
CA LYS A 53 -20.69 20.22 -37.35
C LYS A 53 -19.75 19.04 -37.08
N HIS A 54 -19.06 19.05 -35.93
CA HIS A 54 -18.11 18.02 -35.52
C HIS A 54 -18.24 17.79 -34.00
N PRO A 55 -19.25 17.03 -33.52
CA PRO A 55 -19.48 16.83 -32.10
C PRO A 55 -18.39 15.95 -31.48
N GLN A 56 -17.73 16.44 -30.43
CA GLN A 56 -16.61 15.77 -29.75
C GLN A 56 -16.95 15.30 -28.33
N LEU A 57 -17.98 15.84 -27.68
CA LEU A 57 -18.22 15.60 -26.25
C LEU A 57 -18.56 14.13 -25.92
N LEU A 58 -19.19 13.41 -26.86
CA LEU A 58 -19.42 11.97 -26.79
C LEU A 58 -18.13 11.13 -26.92
N TYR A 59 -17.14 11.63 -27.66
CA TYR A 59 -15.83 10.97 -27.79
C TYR A 59 -14.97 11.23 -26.57
N GLU A 60 -14.92 12.48 -26.11
CA GLU A 60 -14.23 12.92 -24.90
C GLU A 60 -14.72 12.14 -23.66
N SER A 61 -16.04 12.01 -23.47
CA SER A 61 -16.62 11.28 -22.34
C SER A 61 -16.32 9.78 -22.35
N LYS A 62 -16.09 9.17 -23.53
CA LYS A 62 -15.61 7.78 -23.66
C LYS A 62 -14.14 7.66 -23.26
N ILE A 63 -13.31 8.66 -23.55
CA ILE A 63 -11.90 8.66 -23.13
C ILE A 63 -11.79 8.82 -21.61
N TYR A 64 -12.48 9.77 -20.97
CA TYR A 64 -12.47 9.86 -19.50
C TYR A 64 -12.92 8.55 -18.83
N LYS A 65 -13.91 7.84 -19.39
CA LYS A 65 -14.32 6.51 -18.88
C LYS A 65 -13.23 5.44 -18.97
N ILE A 66 -12.32 5.51 -19.95
CA ILE A 66 -11.15 4.60 -20.09
C ILE A 66 -9.98 5.01 -19.18
N LEU A 67 -9.81 6.32 -18.97
CA LEU A 67 -8.81 6.92 -18.09
C LEU A 67 -9.24 6.98 -16.61
N ASN A 68 -10.45 6.53 -16.29
CA ASN A 68 -11.04 6.65 -14.96
C ASN A 68 -10.19 5.98 -13.87
N GLY A 69 -10.13 6.62 -12.69
CA GLY A 69 -9.25 6.20 -11.59
C GLY A 69 -7.77 6.58 -11.75
N GLY A 70 -7.38 7.27 -12.83
CA GLY A 70 -6.04 7.83 -12.97
C GLY A 70 -5.80 9.06 -12.10
N LEU A 71 -4.63 9.17 -11.47
CA LEU A 71 -4.26 10.36 -10.70
C LEU A 71 -4.20 11.59 -11.62
N GLY A 72 -5.01 12.60 -11.30
CA GLY A 72 -5.16 13.81 -12.13
C GLY A 72 -6.07 13.61 -13.35
N ILE A 73 -6.89 12.56 -13.40
CA ILE A 73 -8.01 12.43 -14.34
C ILE A 73 -9.31 12.80 -13.60
N PRO A 74 -10.02 13.87 -14.01
CA PRO A 74 -11.31 14.24 -13.41
C PRO A 74 -12.40 13.18 -13.64
N ASN A 75 -13.25 12.97 -12.63
CA ASN A 75 -14.30 11.95 -12.69
C ASN A 75 -15.54 12.43 -13.46
N ILE A 76 -16.04 11.61 -14.39
CA ILE A 76 -17.35 11.85 -15.04
C ILE A 76 -18.46 11.41 -14.08
N ARG A 77 -19.31 12.35 -13.67
CA ARG A 77 -20.47 12.10 -12.80
C ARG A 77 -21.71 11.72 -13.61
N TRP A 78 -21.85 12.29 -14.82
CA TRP A 78 -22.93 11.96 -15.75
C TRP A 78 -22.58 12.34 -17.19
N PHE A 79 -23.20 11.68 -18.17
CA PHE A 79 -23.16 12.07 -19.58
C PHE A 79 -24.48 11.66 -20.26
N GLY A 80 -25.00 12.51 -21.13
CA GLY A 80 -26.20 12.23 -21.92
C GLY A 80 -26.53 13.34 -22.90
N VAL A 81 -27.78 13.37 -23.37
CA VAL A 81 -28.35 14.45 -24.19
C VAL A 81 -29.53 15.04 -23.41
N GLU A 82 -29.60 16.36 -23.34
CA GLU A 82 -30.71 17.11 -22.73
C GLU A 82 -31.16 18.19 -23.71
N GLY A 83 -32.34 18.00 -24.30
CA GLY A 83 -32.84 18.85 -25.39
C GLY A 83 -31.85 18.93 -26.56
N GLU A 84 -31.46 20.15 -26.91
CA GLU A 84 -30.59 20.47 -28.05
C GLU A 84 -29.07 20.34 -27.75
N TYR A 85 -28.69 19.73 -26.62
CA TYR A 85 -27.31 19.65 -26.15
C TYR A 85 -26.86 18.23 -25.80
N ASN A 86 -25.68 17.83 -26.28
CA ASN A 86 -24.83 16.85 -25.63
C ASN A 86 -24.33 17.48 -24.32
N VAL A 87 -24.37 16.72 -23.21
CA VAL A 87 -24.05 17.24 -21.88
C VAL A 87 -23.15 16.28 -21.12
N MET A 88 -22.09 16.82 -20.50
CA MET A 88 -21.14 16.08 -19.68
C MET A 88 -20.97 16.76 -18.32
N VAL A 89 -21.26 16.03 -17.24
CA VAL A 89 -21.05 16.47 -15.86
C VAL A 89 -19.78 15.82 -15.32
N ILE A 90 -18.85 16.64 -14.85
CA ILE A 90 -17.48 16.28 -14.47
C ILE A 90 -17.10 16.96 -13.14
N ASP A 91 -16.06 16.47 -12.45
CA ASP A 91 -15.50 17.16 -11.28
C ASP A 91 -15.21 18.65 -11.59
N LEU A 92 -15.59 19.55 -10.67
CA LEU A 92 -15.18 20.95 -10.75
C LEU A 92 -13.69 21.10 -10.39
N LEU A 93 -12.98 21.95 -11.13
CA LEU A 93 -11.54 22.20 -10.98
C LEU A 93 -11.26 23.69 -10.75
N GLY A 94 -10.05 23.99 -10.31
CA GLY A 94 -9.53 25.34 -10.18
C GLY A 94 -8.95 25.90 -11.49
N PRO A 95 -8.21 27.02 -11.42
CA PRO A 95 -7.62 27.67 -12.60
C PRO A 95 -6.68 26.78 -13.41
N SER A 96 -6.53 27.09 -14.71
CA SER A 96 -5.53 26.44 -15.57
C SER A 96 -4.12 26.92 -15.28
N LEU A 97 -3.11 26.17 -15.74
CA LEU A 97 -1.72 26.62 -15.65
C LEU A 97 -1.45 27.87 -16.49
N GLU A 98 -2.21 28.18 -17.55
CA GLU A 98 -2.11 29.48 -18.23
C GLU A 98 -2.63 30.61 -17.31
N ASN A 99 -3.76 30.41 -16.62
CA ASN A 99 -4.30 31.43 -15.70
C ASN A 99 -3.37 31.67 -14.49
N LEU A 100 -2.78 30.60 -13.94
CA LEU A 100 -1.81 30.70 -12.85
C LEU A 100 -0.49 31.32 -13.33
N PHE A 101 -0.11 31.10 -14.59
CA PHE A 101 1.03 31.73 -15.22
C PHE A 101 0.82 33.23 -15.44
N ASP A 102 -0.34 33.65 -15.93
CA ASP A 102 -0.73 35.06 -15.99
C ASP A 102 -0.74 35.71 -14.60
N TYR A 103 -1.32 35.04 -13.59
CA TYR A 103 -1.30 35.50 -12.20
C TYR A 103 0.12 35.66 -11.63
N CYS A 104 1.07 34.82 -12.05
CA CYS A 104 2.48 34.92 -11.67
C CYS A 104 3.30 35.91 -12.53
N GLY A 105 2.66 36.85 -13.23
CA GLY A 105 3.36 37.83 -14.07
C GLY A 105 3.99 37.23 -15.33
N ARG A 106 3.44 36.10 -15.82
CA ARG A 106 3.86 35.38 -17.03
C ARG A 106 5.32 34.90 -17.00
N ARG A 107 5.80 34.46 -15.84
CA ARG A 107 7.03 33.65 -15.71
C ARG A 107 6.98 32.79 -14.45
N PHE A 108 7.26 31.49 -14.56
CA PHE A 108 7.43 30.63 -13.40
C PHE A 108 8.92 30.49 -13.02
N GLN A 109 9.18 30.35 -11.72
CA GLN A 109 10.49 30.01 -11.17
C GLN A 109 10.85 28.56 -11.50
N LEU A 110 12.16 28.25 -11.53
CA LEU A 110 12.65 26.90 -11.82
C LEU A 110 12.03 25.84 -10.90
N LYS A 111 11.90 26.11 -9.59
CA LYS A 111 11.26 25.19 -8.63
C LYS A 111 9.84 24.81 -9.07
N THR A 112 9.00 25.81 -9.37
CA THR A 112 7.61 25.64 -9.81
C THR A 112 7.55 24.86 -11.13
N VAL A 113 8.39 25.18 -12.12
CA VAL A 113 8.44 24.45 -13.39
C VAL A 113 8.82 22.98 -13.20
N LEU A 114 9.77 22.66 -12.32
CA LEU A 114 10.20 21.27 -12.06
C LEU A 114 9.14 20.46 -11.29
N MET A 115 8.43 21.05 -10.32
CA MET A 115 7.31 20.38 -9.64
C MET A 115 6.13 20.13 -10.58
N ILE A 116 5.88 21.03 -11.53
CA ILE A 116 4.89 20.85 -12.60
C ILE A 116 5.36 19.75 -13.58
N ALA A 117 6.65 19.69 -13.91
CA ALA A 117 7.18 18.76 -14.90
C ALA A 117 6.99 17.29 -14.54
N ASP A 118 7.25 16.91 -13.28
CA ASP A 118 7.00 15.56 -12.77
C ASP A 118 5.52 15.17 -12.90
N GLN A 119 4.61 16.05 -12.49
CA GLN A 119 3.16 15.80 -12.59
C GLN A 119 2.69 15.67 -14.04
N LEU A 120 3.08 16.58 -14.94
CA LEU A 120 2.64 16.58 -16.34
C LEU A 120 3.18 15.37 -17.12
N LEU A 121 4.44 14.98 -16.87
CA LEU A 121 4.99 13.74 -17.44
C LEU A 121 4.18 12.52 -16.99
N CYS A 122 3.80 12.44 -15.71
CA CYS A 122 2.94 11.36 -15.22
C CYS A 122 1.53 11.36 -15.85
N ARG A 123 0.93 12.53 -16.20
CA ARG A 123 -0.37 12.57 -16.88
C ARG A 123 -0.30 12.03 -18.31
N LEU A 124 0.75 12.41 -19.07
CA LEU A 124 0.94 11.90 -20.43
C LEU A 124 1.33 10.42 -20.43
N GLU A 125 2.24 10.00 -19.55
CA GLU A 125 2.58 8.58 -19.35
C GLU A 125 1.34 7.72 -19.06
N TYR A 126 0.45 8.18 -18.18
CA TYR A 126 -0.81 7.49 -17.89
C TYR A 126 -1.72 7.40 -19.13
N CYS A 127 -1.93 8.51 -19.85
CA CYS A 127 -2.71 8.54 -21.10
C CYS A 127 -2.15 7.54 -22.14
N HIS A 128 -0.82 7.53 -22.28
CA HIS A 128 -0.11 6.67 -23.21
C HIS A 128 -0.15 5.20 -22.78
N SER A 129 -0.07 4.89 -21.49
CA SER A 129 -0.28 3.52 -20.97
C SER A 129 -1.65 2.96 -21.36
N LYS A 130 -2.68 3.82 -21.37
CA LYS A 130 -4.06 3.53 -21.76
C LYS A 130 -4.29 3.53 -23.29
N ASN A 131 -3.21 3.60 -24.08
CA ASN A 131 -3.18 3.52 -25.54
C ASN A 131 -3.61 4.78 -26.31
N PHE A 132 -3.70 5.94 -25.65
CA PHE A 132 -4.05 7.22 -26.26
C PHE A 132 -2.89 8.22 -26.24
N ILE A 133 -2.87 9.12 -27.23
CA ILE A 133 -2.09 10.36 -27.27
C ILE A 133 -3.06 11.55 -27.18
N HIS A 134 -2.62 12.65 -26.59
CA HIS A 134 -3.47 13.81 -26.27
C HIS A 134 -3.62 14.77 -27.46
N ARG A 135 -2.55 15.03 -28.21
CA ARG A 135 -2.49 15.89 -29.41
C ARG A 135 -2.85 17.37 -29.22
N ASP A 136 -3.00 17.83 -27.98
CA ASP A 136 -3.19 19.26 -27.67
C ASP A 136 -2.63 19.60 -26.28
N VAL A 137 -1.36 19.24 -26.07
CA VAL A 137 -0.62 19.55 -24.84
C VAL A 137 -0.34 21.06 -24.79
N LYS A 138 -1.10 21.77 -23.94
CA LYS A 138 -1.02 23.23 -23.73
C LYS A 138 -1.34 23.59 -22.27
N PRO A 139 -0.86 24.73 -21.72
CA PRO A 139 -1.10 25.12 -20.33
C PRO A 139 -2.58 25.22 -19.94
N ASP A 140 -3.44 25.60 -20.88
CA ASP A 140 -4.89 25.72 -20.66
C ASP A 140 -5.56 24.35 -20.37
N ASN A 141 -4.99 23.25 -20.86
CA ASN A 141 -5.51 21.88 -20.69
C ASN A 141 -5.01 21.20 -19.40
N PHE A 142 -4.27 21.92 -18.56
CA PHE A 142 -3.81 21.46 -17.24
C PHE A 142 -4.35 22.38 -16.14
N LEU A 143 -5.17 21.85 -15.23
CA LEU A 143 -5.86 22.63 -14.18
C LEU A 143 -5.50 22.10 -12.80
N ILE A 144 -5.43 22.97 -11.78
CA ILE A 144 -5.29 22.52 -10.40
C ILE A 144 -6.63 22.00 -9.84
N GLY A 145 -6.59 21.11 -8.86
CA GLY A 145 -7.78 20.71 -8.11
C GLY A 145 -8.33 21.83 -7.21
N LEU A 146 -9.44 21.54 -6.51
CA LEU A 146 -10.01 22.43 -5.50
C LEU A 146 -9.76 21.94 -4.07
N GLY A 147 -9.71 22.86 -3.11
CA GLY A 147 -9.55 22.56 -1.68
C GLY A 147 -8.31 21.70 -1.39
N LYS A 148 -8.52 20.56 -0.70
CA LYS A 148 -7.48 19.56 -0.37
C LYS A 148 -6.76 18.93 -1.59
N ARG A 149 -7.15 19.27 -2.82
CA ARG A 149 -6.55 18.83 -4.11
C ARG A 149 -5.85 19.96 -4.89
N ALA A 150 -5.72 21.19 -4.36
CA ALA A 150 -5.15 22.35 -5.06
C ALA A 150 -3.66 22.19 -5.50
N GLN A 151 -2.94 21.25 -4.90
CA GLN A 151 -1.57 20.84 -5.23
C GLN A 151 -1.48 19.82 -6.38
N ILE A 152 -2.61 19.24 -6.80
CA ILE A 152 -2.68 18.19 -7.83
C ILE A 152 -3.09 18.82 -9.16
N VAL A 153 -2.21 18.72 -10.16
CA VAL A 153 -2.52 19.10 -11.54
C VAL A 153 -3.27 17.97 -12.22
N HIS A 154 -4.41 18.31 -12.81
CA HIS A 154 -5.30 17.45 -13.59
C HIS A 154 -5.16 17.78 -15.08
N VAL A 155 -5.48 16.82 -15.96
CA VAL A 155 -5.47 17.00 -17.42
C VAL A 155 -6.89 16.89 -17.99
N ILE A 156 -7.22 17.76 -18.97
CA ILE A 156 -8.56 17.89 -19.55
C ILE A 156 -8.54 18.04 -21.09
N ASP A 157 -9.74 18.10 -21.69
CA ASP A 157 -9.99 18.36 -23.12
C ASP A 157 -9.44 17.29 -24.07
N PHE A 158 -9.85 16.04 -23.81
CA PHE A 158 -9.52 14.88 -24.66
C PHE A 158 -10.27 14.85 -26.01
N GLY A 159 -10.94 15.93 -26.43
CA GLY A 159 -11.68 15.98 -27.71
C GLY A 159 -10.78 15.70 -28.93
N LEU A 160 -9.55 16.20 -28.89
CA LEU A 160 -8.53 15.95 -29.93
C LEU A 160 -7.66 14.71 -29.68
N ALA A 161 -7.84 13.97 -28.58
CA ALA A 161 -7.04 12.79 -28.29
C ALA A 161 -7.25 11.67 -29.35
N LYS A 162 -6.33 10.72 -29.42
CA LYS A 162 -6.35 9.65 -30.44
C LYS A 162 -5.72 8.37 -29.91
N LYS A 163 -6.32 7.21 -30.24
CA LYS A 163 -5.70 5.90 -30.02
C LYS A 163 -4.47 5.75 -30.91
N TYR A 164 -3.28 5.52 -30.33
CA TYR A 164 -2.02 5.36 -31.08
C TYR A 164 -1.57 3.91 -31.25
N ARG A 165 -2.18 2.96 -30.51
CA ARG A 165 -1.96 1.51 -30.69
C ARG A 165 -3.21 0.73 -30.34
N ASP A 166 -3.34 -0.49 -30.82
CA ASP A 166 -4.47 -1.34 -30.43
C ASP A 166 -4.39 -1.75 -28.93
N PRO A 167 -5.50 -1.79 -28.18
CA PRO A 167 -5.48 -2.17 -26.76
C PRO A 167 -5.25 -3.66 -26.50
N LYS A 168 -5.46 -4.55 -27.48
CA LYS A 168 -5.28 -6.00 -27.37
C LYS A 168 -3.95 -6.46 -27.97
N THR A 169 -3.64 -6.07 -29.21
CA THR A 169 -2.41 -6.51 -29.90
C THR A 169 -1.21 -5.60 -29.64
N HIS A 170 -1.43 -4.40 -29.08
CA HIS A 170 -0.43 -3.35 -28.91
C HIS A 170 0.28 -2.87 -30.19
N GLN A 171 -0.20 -3.30 -31.36
CA GLN A 171 0.27 -2.84 -32.67
C GLN A 171 0.09 -1.32 -32.80
N HIS A 172 1.17 -0.62 -33.10
CA HIS A 172 1.19 0.83 -33.28
C HIS A 172 0.41 1.23 -34.55
N ILE A 173 -0.16 2.45 -34.57
CA ILE A 173 -0.68 3.01 -35.82
C ILE A 173 0.44 3.13 -36.86
N PRO A 174 0.16 2.96 -38.17
CA PRO A 174 1.16 3.12 -39.21
C PRO A 174 1.59 4.59 -39.34
N TYR A 175 2.87 4.79 -39.69
CA TYR A 175 3.41 6.10 -40.07
C TYR A 175 2.67 6.65 -41.30
N ARG A 176 2.37 7.94 -41.31
CA ARG A 176 1.71 8.64 -42.42
C ARG A 176 2.15 10.11 -42.44
N GLU A 177 2.15 10.68 -43.62
CA GLU A 177 2.48 12.09 -43.87
C GLU A 177 1.24 12.84 -44.42
N ASN A 178 1.42 14.08 -44.87
CA ASN A 178 0.38 14.94 -45.45
C ASN A 178 -0.87 15.12 -44.56
N LYS A 179 -0.66 15.22 -43.24
CA LYS A 179 -1.70 15.50 -42.25
C LYS A 179 -1.98 16.99 -42.11
N ASN A 180 -3.26 17.30 -41.89
CA ASN A 180 -3.67 18.62 -41.41
C ASN A 180 -3.19 18.86 -39.98
N LEU A 181 -2.64 20.05 -39.74
CA LEU A 181 -2.21 20.54 -38.42
C LEU A 181 -3.33 20.34 -37.38
N THR A 182 -3.08 19.48 -36.39
CA THR A 182 -4.04 19.16 -35.32
C THR A 182 -3.41 19.51 -33.98
N GLY A 183 -4.12 20.28 -33.15
CA GLY A 183 -3.60 20.81 -31.88
C GLY A 183 -3.09 22.25 -31.99
N THR A 184 -2.74 22.84 -30.85
CA THR A 184 -2.39 24.26 -30.73
C THR A 184 -1.02 24.56 -31.34
N ALA A 185 -1.00 25.25 -32.50
CA ALA A 185 0.19 25.56 -33.30
C ALA A 185 1.43 26.09 -32.53
N ARG A 186 1.23 26.81 -31.42
CA ARG A 186 2.31 27.30 -30.54
C ARG A 186 3.09 26.14 -29.91
N TYR A 187 2.39 25.08 -29.49
CA TYR A 187 2.93 23.99 -28.68
C TYR A 187 3.19 22.71 -29.47
N VAL A 188 2.43 22.36 -30.51
CA VAL A 188 2.63 21.10 -31.27
C VAL A 188 4.05 20.87 -31.80
N SER A 189 4.46 19.60 -31.95
CA SER A 189 5.78 19.18 -32.41
C SER A 189 6.17 19.71 -33.81
N ILE A 190 7.47 19.68 -34.15
CA ILE A 190 7.91 20.00 -35.52
C ILE A 190 7.30 19.02 -36.53
N ASN A 191 7.30 17.72 -36.21
CA ASN A 191 6.66 16.67 -37.02
C ASN A 191 5.19 17.02 -37.36
N THR A 192 4.44 17.53 -36.38
CA THR A 192 3.04 17.92 -36.55
C THR A 192 2.87 19.10 -37.50
N HIS A 193 3.81 20.06 -37.50
CA HIS A 193 3.80 21.19 -38.42
C HIS A 193 4.09 20.77 -39.87
N ILE A 194 5.03 19.86 -40.09
CA ILE A 194 5.34 19.29 -41.41
C ILE A 194 4.38 18.17 -41.85
N GLY A 195 3.26 17.98 -41.15
CA GLY A 195 2.18 17.08 -41.56
C GLY A 195 2.45 15.59 -41.33
N ILE A 196 3.36 15.22 -40.43
CA ILE A 196 3.55 13.82 -40.00
C ILE A 196 2.45 13.44 -39.00
N GLU A 197 1.99 12.19 -39.04
CA GLU A 197 1.07 11.59 -38.08
C GLU A 197 1.62 11.69 -36.65
N GLN A 198 0.77 12.05 -35.69
CA GLN A 198 1.20 12.24 -34.30
C GLN A 198 1.34 10.91 -33.53
N SER A 199 2.32 10.90 -32.65
CA SER A 199 2.73 9.76 -31.82
C SER A 199 3.16 10.21 -30.42
N ARG A 200 3.60 9.28 -29.57
CA ARG A 200 3.97 9.57 -28.16
C ARG A 200 5.09 10.60 -28.00
N ARG A 201 6.00 10.71 -28.98
CA ARG A 201 7.09 11.72 -28.98
C ARG A 201 6.58 13.14 -29.20
N ASP A 202 5.45 13.29 -29.90
CA ASP A 202 4.93 14.58 -30.32
C ASP A 202 4.25 15.33 -29.17
N ASP A 203 3.50 14.60 -28.33
CA ASP A 203 3.01 15.11 -27.05
C ASP A 203 4.17 15.47 -26.10
N LEU A 204 5.29 14.73 -26.15
CA LEU A 204 6.47 15.00 -25.32
C LEU A 204 7.30 16.21 -25.79
N GLU A 205 7.53 16.40 -27.10
CA GLU A 205 8.15 17.64 -27.60
C GLU A 205 7.24 18.85 -27.29
N SER A 206 5.92 18.68 -27.41
CA SER A 206 4.92 19.69 -27.04
C SER A 206 5.00 20.05 -25.55
N LEU A 207 5.14 19.06 -24.68
CA LEU A 207 5.36 19.27 -23.25
C LEU A 207 6.69 19.99 -22.96
N GLY A 208 7.76 19.68 -23.69
CA GLY A 208 9.02 20.44 -23.62
C GLY A 208 8.83 21.92 -23.97
N TYR A 209 8.06 22.22 -25.01
CA TYR A 209 7.71 23.60 -25.34
C TYR A 209 6.86 24.29 -24.25
N VAL A 210 5.99 23.55 -23.54
CA VAL A 210 5.27 24.08 -22.36
C VAL A 210 6.22 24.40 -21.20
N PHE A 211 7.20 23.54 -20.91
CA PHE A 211 8.21 23.84 -19.87
C PHE A 211 9.06 25.07 -20.22
N MET A 212 9.52 25.18 -21.46
CA MET A 212 10.27 26.36 -21.90
C MET A 212 9.42 27.63 -21.92
N TYR A 213 8.14 27.54 -22.28
CA TYR A 213 7.20 28.65 -22.20
C TYR A 213 7.10 29.22 -20.78
N PHE A 214 6.91 28.34 -19.78
CA PHE A 214 6.81 28.75 -18.39
C PHE A 214 8.08 29.42 -17.84
N ILE A 215 9.27 28.83 -18.09
CA ILE A 215 10.52 29.33 -17.50
C ILE A 215 11.10 30.57 -18.23
N ARG A 216 10.80 30.72 -19.53
CA ARG A 216 11.22 31.87 -20.36
C ARG A 216 10.22 33.03 -20.36
N GLY A 217 8.97 32.78 -19.99
CA GLY A 217 7.85 33.71 -20.18
C GLY A 217 7.28 33.75 -21.62
N SER A 218 8.09 33.39 -22.62
CA SER A 218 7.68 33.28 -24.02
C SER A 218 8.58 32.37 -24.87
N LEU A 219 7.99 31.82 -25.94
CA LEU A 219 8.66 31.01 -26.95
C LEU A 219 9.08 31.85 -28.17
N PRO A 220 10.22 31.55 -28.84
CA PRO A 220 10.78 32.35 -29.94
C PRO A 220 9.91 32.54 -31.20
N TRP A 221 8.79 31.83 -31.31
CA TRP A 221 7.82 31.89 -32.41
C TRP A 221 6.49 32.57 -32.01
N GLN A 222 6.44 33.25 -30.87
CA GLN A 222 5.32 34.14 -30.53
C GLN A 222 5.47 35.53 -31.17
N GLY A 223 4.38 36.31 -31.23
CA GLY A 223 4.38 37.67 -31.79
C GLY A 223 4.45 37.79 -33.32
N LEU A 224 4.67 36.68 -34.04
CA LEU A 224 4.81 36.67 -35.51
C LEU A 224 3.56 37.22 -36.22
N LYS A 225 3.75 38.29 -36.99
CA LYS A 225 2.74 38.90 -37.89
C LYS A 225 2.63 38.07 -39.18
N ALA A 226 1.40 37.93 -39.69
CA ALA A 226 1.08 37.27 -40.96
C ALA A 226 -0.33 37.69 -41.42
N ASN A 227 -0.61 37.64 -42.72
CA ASN A 227 -1.88 38.12 -43.27
C ASN A 227 -2.97 37.04 -43.25
N THR A 228 -2.60 35.76 -43.25
CA THR A 228 -3.52 34.61 -43.14
C THR A 228 -3.15 33.67 -42.00
N LYS A 229 -4.11 32.85 -41.54
CA LYS A 229 -3.83 31.80 -40.54
C LYS A 229 -2.80 30.78 -41.05
N LYS A 230 -2.83 30.43 -42.34
CA LYS A 230 -1.86 29.52 -42.97
C LYS A 230 -0.44 30.09 -42.89
N GLN A 231 -0.24 31.32 -43.37
CA GLN A 231 1.03 32.05 -43.27
C GLN A 231 1.53 32.21 -41.83
N LYS A 232 0.61 32.34 -40.86
CA LYS A 232 0.97 32.40 -39.44
C LYS A 232 1.51 31.06 -38.92
N TYR A 233 0.95 29.94 -39.36
CA TYR A 233 1.43 28.60 -38.98
C TYR A 233 2.73 28.25 -39.71
N GLU A 234 2.84 28.56 -41.01
CA GLU A 234 4.07 28.44 -41.80
C GLU A 234 5.23 29.19 -41.13
N ARG A 235 5.04 30.46 -40.75
CA ARG A 235 6.06 31.25 -40.02
C ARG A 235 6.39 30.71 -38.63
N ILE A 236 5.45 30.05 -37.94
CA ILE A 236 5.71 29.38 -36.66
C ILE A 236 6.55 28.12 -36.88
N MET A 237 6.24 27.32 -37.90
CA MET A 237 7.01 26.13 -38.31
C MET A 237 8.43 26.50 -38.67
N GLU A 238 8.62 27.44 -39.61
CA GLU A 238 9.93 27.98 -40.01
C GLU A 238 10.73 28.43 -38.78
N LYS A 239 10.10 29.17 -37.86
CA LYS A 239 10.78 29.68 -36.67
C LYS A 239 11.08 28.60 -35.63
N LYS A 240 10.31 27.51 -35.55
CA LYS A 240 10.63 26.32 -34.73
C LYS A 240 11.82 25.55 -35.30
N MET A 241 11.83 25.29 -36.61
CA MET A 241 12.89 24.55 -37.29
C MET A 241 14.21 25.35 -37.26
N ASN A 242 14.16 26.66 -37.51
CA ASN A 242 15.30 27.57 -37.44
C ASN A 242 15.62 28.06 -36.01
N THR A 243 15.21 27.33 -34.97
CA THR A 243 15.66 27.54 -33.58
C THR A 243 16.32 26.27 -33.04
N PRO A 244 17.66 26.18 -33.03
CA PRO A 244 18.39 25.08 -32.42
C PRO A 244 18.07 24.90 -30.93
N ILE A 245 18.26 23.69 -30.41
CA ILE A 245 17.94 23.34 -29.01
C ILE A 245 18.77 24.19 -28.05
N GLU A 246 20.03 24.43 -28.42
CA GLU A 246 21.02 25.29 -27.77
C GLU A 246 20.51 26.72 -27.61
N VAL A 247 19.84 27.25 -28.64
CA VAL A 247 19.29 28.61 -28.67
C VAL A 247 17.98 28.69 -27.87
N LEU A 248 17.14 27.65 -27.96
CA LEU A 248 15.91 27.54 -27.18
C LEU A 248 16.19 27.44 -25.67
N CYS A 249 17.22 26.67 -25.28
CA CYS A 249 17.58 26.39 -23.89
C CYS A 249 18.68 27.32 -23.34
N LYS A 250 19.22 28.25 -24.13
CA LYS A 250 20.30 29.16 -23.70
C LYS A 250 19.95 29.91 -22.41
N GLY A 251 20.79 29.77 -21.39
CA GLY A 251 20.60 30.39 -20.08
C GLY A 251 19.76 29.58 -19.08
N TYR A 252 19.36 28.36 -19.42
CA TYR A 252 18.61 27.45 -18.55
C TYR A 252 19.41 26.15 -18.28
N PRO A 253 19.05 25.36 -17.25
CA PRO A 253 19.78 24.13 -16.91
C PRO A 253 19.86 23.12 -18.07
N ALA A 254 20.96 22.35 -18.13
CA ALA A 254 21.27 21.45 -19.24
C ALA A 254 20.23 20.34 -19.42
N GLU A 255 19.49 20.00 -18.37
CA GLU A 255 18.42 18.99 -18.37
C GLU A 255 17.26 19.36 -19.30
N PHE A 256 17.00 20.67 -19.52
CA PHE A 256 16.03 21.12 -20.53
C PHE A 256 16.52 20.86 -21.96
N ARG A 257 17.83 20.99 -22.20
CA ARG A 257 18.46 20.64 -23.49
C ARG A 257 18.39 19.12 -23.71
N ALA A 258 18.81 18.33 -22.73
CA ALA A 258 18.78 16.86 -22.77
C ALA A 258 17.35 16.32 -23.01
N TYR A 259 16.33 16.97 -22.44
CA TYR A 259 14.92 16.65 -22.70
C TYR A 259 14.54 16.79 -24.19
N PHE A 260 14.95 17.87 -24.87
CA PHE A 260 14.68 18.05 -26.30
C PHE A 260 15.53 17.14 -27.19
N GLU A 261 16.79 16.91 -26.83
CA GLU A 261 17.65 15.97 -27.56
C GLU A 261 17.07 14.56 -27.52
N TYR A 262 16.64 14.10 -26.34
CA TYR A 262 15.93 12.83 -26.19
C TYR A 262 14.61 12.79 -26.98
N THR A 263 13.72 13.79 -26.80
CA THR A 263 12.39 13.75 -27.41
C THR A 263 12.39 13.89 -28.94
N ARG A 264 13.44 14.50 -29.52
CA ARG A 264 13.66 14.56 -30.96
C ARG A 264 14.39 13.33 -31.53
N ALA A 265 15.16 12.60 -30.72
CA ALA A 265 15.80 11.34 -31.13
C ALA A 265 14.81 10.15 -31.24
N LEU A 266 13.63 10.25 -30.60
CA LEU A 266 12.60 9.21 -30.66
C LEU A 266 12.07 8.97 -32.08
N ARG A 267 12.07 7.71 -32.53
CA ARG A 267 11.35 7.27 -33.73
C ARG A 267 9.84 7.30 -33.47
N PHE A 268 9.06 7.21 -34.54
CA PHE A 268 7.60 7.39 -34.50
C PHE A 268 6.87 6.34 -33.63
N ASP A 269 7.37 5.11 -33.60
CA ASP A 269 6.81 3.97 -32.89
C ASP A 269 7.53 3.64 -31.56
N ASP A 270 8.62 4.34 -31.23
CA ASP A 270 9.39 4.12 -29.99
C ASP A 270 8.52 4.31 -28.73
N LYS A 271 8.82 3.52 -27.69
CA LYS A 271 8.29 3.69 -26.34
C LYS A 271 9.20 4.65 -25.59
N PRO A 272 8.76 5.88 -25.24
CA PRO A 272 9.61 6.81 -24.51
C PRO A 272 9.91 6.32 -23.09
N ASP A 273 11.10 6.64 -22.60
CA ASP A 273 11.51 6.44 -21.22
C ASP A 273 11.07 7.63 -20.35
N TYR A 274 9.84 7.54 -19.86
CA TYR A 274 9.28 8.48 -18.90
C TYR A 274 10.07 8.50 -17.59
N ALA A 275 10.74 7.41 -17.19
CA ALA A 275 11.53 7.38 -15.98
C ALA A 275 12.81 8.22 -16.14
N TYR A 276 13.51 8.14 -17.27
CA TYR A 276 14.61 9.04 -17.62
C TYR A 276 14.16 10.51 -17.66
N LEU A 277 13.06 10.83 -18.35
CA LEU A 277 12.57 12.21 -18.47
C LEU A 277 12.14 12.82 -17.14
N LYS A 278 11.52 12.04 -16.24
CA LYS A 278 11.23 12.49 -14.86
C LYS A 278 12.51 12.61 -14.03
N ARG A 279 13.45 11.68 -14.19
CA ARG A 279 14.73 11.68 -13.46
C ARG A 279 15.57 12.92 -13.75
N LEU A 280 15.69 13.35 -15.02
CA LEU A 280 16.38 14.59 -15.41
C LEU A 280 15.94 15.78 -14.54
N PHE A 281 14.63 16.06 -14.50
CA PHE A 281 14.10 17.20 -13.74
C PHE A 281 14.14 16.98 -12.22
N LYS A 282 13.98 15.74 -11.75
CA LYS A 282 14.03 15.41 -10.31
C LYS A 282 15.45 15.49 -9.72
N GLU A 283 16.47 15.04 -10.45
CA GLU A 283 17.87 15.22 -10.07
C GLU A 283 18.25 16.71 -10.05
N LEU A 284 17.85 17.48 -11.06
CA LEU A 284 18.04 18.93 -11.08
C LEU A 284 17.34 19.62 -9.89
N PHE A 285 16.14 19.19 -9.53
CA PHE A 285 15.39 19.72 -8.38
C PHE A 285 16.16 19.55 -7.07
N PHE A 286 16.65 18.33 -6.80
CA PHE A 286 17.47 18.06 -5.61
C PHE A 286 18.84 18.75 -5.68
N ARG A 287 19.50 18.81 -6.85
CA ARG A 287 20.78 19.52 -7.05
C ARG A 287 20.66 21.05 -6.86
N LYS A 288 19.44 21.59 -6.89
CA LYS A 288 19.13 22.99 -6.53
C LYS A 288 18.67 23.17 -5.07
N GLY A 289 18.69 22.12 -4.26
CA GLY A 289 18.29 22.17 -2.85
C GLY A 289 16.79 22.40 -2.64
N PHE A 290 15.97 22.20 -3.67
CA PHE A 290 14.53 22.43 -3.57
C PHE A 290 13.81 21.30 -2.82
N GLN A 291 12.75 21.65 -2.09
CA GLN A 291 11.91 20.73 -1.33
C GLN A 291 10.52 20.57 -1.98
N PHE A 292 9.96 19.36 -1.94
CA PHE A 292 8.60 19.07 -2.40
C PHE A 292 7.57 19.47 -1.33
N ASP A 293 7.44 20.77 -1.11
CA ASP A 293 6.57 21.43 -0.12
C ASP A 293 5.22 21.90 -0.69
N ALA A 294 4.94 21.62 -1.98
CA ALA A 294 3.81 22.15 -2.75
C ALA A 294 3.70 23.69 -2.81
N MET A 295 4.78 24.41 -2.48
CA MET A 295 4.85 25.88 -2.57
C MET A 295 5.23 26.31 -3.98
N PHE A 296 4.23 26.33 -4.86
CA PHE A 296 4.27 26.94 -6.19
C PHE A 296 4.25 28.47 -6.11
N ASP A 297 4.65 29.14 -7.20
CA ASP A 297 4.75 30.61 -7.27
C ASP A 297 3.42 31.32 -6.94
N TRP A 298 2.30 30.78 -7.43
CA TRP A 298 0.97 31.32 -7.12
C TRP A 298 0.57 31.12 -5.66
N THR A 299 1.05 30.06 -5.00
CA THR A 299 0.84 29.85 -3.56
C THR A 299 1.57 30.93 -2.75
N VAL A 300 2.81 31.24 -3.13
CA VAL A 300 3.61 32.31 -2.51
C VAL A 300 2.97 33.69 -2.75
N LEU A 301 2.53 33.98 -3.98
CA LEU A 301 1.89 35.26 -4.32
C LEU A 301 0.54 35.47 -3.62
N ASN A 302 -0.28 34.42 -3.50
CA ASN A 302 -1.53 34.51 -2.72
C ASN A 302 -1.26 34.84 -1.23
N LEU A 303 -0.23 34.23 -0.63
CA LEU A 303 0.17 34.54 0.75
C LEU A 303 0.74 35.96 0.91
N GLN A 304 1.45 36.49 -0.09
CA GLN A 304 1.96 37.86 -0.08
C GLN A 304 0.84 38.90 -0.25
N ASN A 305 -0.10 38.67 -1.17
CA ASN A 305 -1.23 39.56 -1.39
C ASN A 305 -2.19 39.55 -0.19
N GLY A 306 -2.48 38.37 0.37
CA GLY A 306 -3.29 38.22 1.59
C GLY A 306 -2.63 38.71 2.88
N ARG A 307 -1.37 39.19 2.84
CA ARG A 307 -0.73 40.00 3.88
C ARG A 307 -0.91 41.50 3.58
N ARG A 308 -0.59 41.94 2.36
CA ARG A 308 -0.77 43.34 1.92
C ARG A 308 -2.19 43.87 2.12
N GLU A 309 -3.22 43.05 1.91
CA GLU A 309 -4.61 43.44 2.15
C GLU A 309 -4.95 43.61 3.65
N ARG A 310 -4.18 43.02 4.57
CA ARG A 310 -4.30 43.23 6.02
C ARG A 310 -3.53 44.47 6.44
N ASP A 311 -2.26 44.56 6.03
CA ASP A 311 -1.37 45.68 6.33
C ASP A 311 -1.93 47.01 5.77
N GLY A 312 -2.61 46.97 4.61
CA GLY A 312 -3.23 48.12 3.95
C GLY A 312 -4.51 48.67 4.59
N THR A 313 -4.99 48.11 5.71
CA THR A 313 -6.18 48.61 6.43
C THR A 313 -5.86 49.36 7.74
N GLY A 314 -4.57 49.63 7.99
CA GLY A 314 -4.04 50.11 9.28
C GLY A 314 -3.78 51.61 9.45
N SER A 315 -4.32 52.51 8.61
CA SER A 315 -4.08 53.96 8.74
C SER A 315 -5.30 54.81 8.39
N GLY A 316 -6.12 55.13 9.39
CA GLY A 316 -7.42 55.81 9.16
C GLY A 316 -8.14 56.32 10.42
N ALA A 317 -7.42 56.86 11.40
CA ALA A 317 -8.01 57.65 12.49
C ALA A 317 -7.90 59.15 12.16
N GLY A 318 -9.01 59.90 12.20
CA GLY A 318 -9.08 61.28 11.72
C GLY A 318 -9.55 62.30 12.77
N THR A 319 -9.01 63.51 12.68
CA THR A 319 -9.33 64.73 13.47
C THR A 319 -9.01 65.97 12.60
N PRO A 320 -9.56 67.18 12.84
CA PRO A 320 -10.82 67.61 12.21
C PRO A 320 -10.65 68.74 11.18
N GLN A 321 -11.76 69.27 10.66
CA GLN A 321 -11.80 70.31 9.63
C GLN A 321 -11.27 71.69 10.08
N ALA A 322 -10.57 72.37 9.17
CA ALA A 322 -10.67 73.81 8.96
C ALA A 322 -10.46 74.15 7.46
N VAL A 323 -11.10 75.23 6.99
CA VAL A 323 -11.07 75.80 5.62
C VAL A 323 -10.19 77.08 5.59
N PRO A 324 -9.91 77.78 4.45
CA PRO A 324 -10.39 77.63 3.06
C PRO A 324 -9.30 77.74 1.94
N GLY A 325 -9.70 77.69 0.66
CA GLY A 325 -9.23 78.74 -0.28
C GLY A 325 -8.93 78.40 -1.76
N ALA A 326 -9.64 79.10 -2.66
CA ALA A 326 -9.27 79.48 -4.05
C ALA A 326 -9.26 78.43 -5.19
N SER A 327 -9.36 78.96 -6.43
CA SER A 327 -9.84 78.28 -7.65
C SER A 327 -8.96 78.63 -8.91
N PRO A 328 -9.37 78.52 -10.21
CA PRO A 328 -8.63 77.65 -11.14
C PRO A 328 -7.93 78.34 -12.34
N PRO A 329 -8.26 78.11 -13.64
CA PRO A 329 -7.32 77.52 -14.62
C PRO A 329 -7.02 78.44 -15.83
N PRO A 330 -6.38 77.92 -16.89
CA PRO A 330 -6.71 78.40 -18.25
C PRO A 330 -6.82 77.34 -19.36
N GLN A 331 -7.18 77.82 -20.57
CA GLN A 331 -7.29 77.13 -21.87
C GLN A 331 -6.38 77.87 -22.90
N SER A 332 -6.11 77.47 -24.15
CA SER A 332 -6.71 76.45 -25.05
C SER A 332 -5.59 75.58 -25.68
N GLY A 333 -5.56 75.09 -26.93
CA GLY A 333 -6.41 75.19 -28.13
C GLY A 333 -5.74 74.48 -29.34
N ASP A 334 -6.53 74.12 -30.36
CA ASP A 334 -6.15 73.37 -31.59
C ASP A 334 -5.98 74.40 -32.78
N PRO A 335 -6.03 74.13 -34.12
CA PRO A 335 -6.24 72.88 -34.89
C PRO A 335 -5.45 72.72 -36.24
N GLN A 336 -5.88 71.72 -37.05
CA GLN A 336 -5.74 71.56 -38.54
C GLN A 336 -4.48 70.80 -39.05
N ARG A 337 -4.53 69.96 -40.11
CA ARG A 337 -5.57 69.40 -41.03
C ARG A 337 -4.92 68.21 -41.80
N SER A 338 -5.58 67.28 -42.52
CA SER A 338 -6.91 66.63 -42.46
C SER A 338 -7.07 65.61 -43.61
N SER A 339 -7.83 64.50 -43.41
CA SER A 339 -8.31 63.52 -44.43
C SER A 339 -7.24 62.70 -45.20
N ARG A 340 -7.45 61.44 -45.62
CA ARG A 340 -8.56 60.45 -45.56
C ARG A 340 -7.90 59.04 -45.74
N MET A 341 -8.43 57.86 -45.41
CA MET A 341 -9.67 57.35 -44.76
C MET A 341 -9.23 56.03 -44.04
N GLU A 342 -9.98 55.02 -43.55
CA GLU A 342 -11.39 54.59 -43.56
C GLU A 342 -11.68 53.62 -42.38
N ALA A 343 -12.91 53.09 -42.32
CA ALA A 343 -13.46 51.95 -41.56
C ALA A 343 -12.67 51.24 -40.42
N GLY A 344 -13.32 51.15 -39.25
CA GLY A 344 -13.41 49.85 -38.56
C GLY A 344 -12.93 49.68 -37.11
N ARG A 345 -13.09 50.66 -36.20
CA ARG A 345 -12.86 50.45 -34.75
C ARG A 345 -13.76 51.27 -33.83
N GLN A 346 -14.57 50.58 -33.02
CA GLN A 346 -15.06 50.88 -31.67
C GLN A 346 -15.82 49.63 -31.17
N ASP A 347 -15.97 49.30 -29.89
CA ASP A 347 -15.55 50.00 -28.67
C ASP A 347 -14.92 49.04 -27.64
N SER A 348 -14.15 49.56 -26.68
CA SER A 348 -13.63 48.78 -25.54
C SER A 348 -13.26 49.65 -24.33
N ARG A 349 -14.24 50.36 -23.79
CA ARG A 349 -14.15 50.99 -22.46
C ARG A 349 -15.46 50.82 -21.68
N ASP A 350 -15.63 49.66 -21.04
CA ASP A 350 -16.15 49.63 -19.67
C ASP A 350 -15.89 48.30 -18.94
N MET A 351 -16.10 48.31 -17.62
CA MET A 351 -15.80 47.27 -16.60
C MET A 351 -14.47 47.43 -15.83
N ARG A 352 -14.44 48.43 -14.95
CA ARG A 352 -13.90 48.22 -13.59
C ARG A 352 -14.97 47.54 -12.71
N ALA A 353 -14.52 46.93 -11.62
CA ALA A 353 -15.32 46.29 -10.56
C ALA A 353 -16.15 45.05 -10.94
N ASN A 354 -15.56 43.86 -10.81
CA ASN A 354 -16.14 42.81 -9.95
C ASN A 354 -15.08 41.75 -9.52
N SER A 355 -14.32 42.04 -8.46
CA SER A 355 -13.37 41.09 -7.86
C SER A 355 -14.11 40.04 -7.03
N GLY A 356 -14.51 38.94 -7.68
CA GLY A 356 -15.31 37.89 -7.08
C GLY A 356 -14.64 37.20 -5.88
N ARG A 357 -15.28 37.26 -4.70
CA ARG A 357 -14.91 36.52 -3.49
C ARG A 357 -14.60 35.05 -3.79
N LEU A 358 -13.50 34.54 -3.25
CA LEU A 358 -13.32 33.11 -2.99
C LEU A 358 -14.32 32.70 -1.90
N TYR A 359 -15.31 31.88 -2.27
CA TYR A 359 -16.28 31.35 -1.32
C TYR A 359 -15.66 30.21 -0.53
N VAL A 360 -15.46 30.43 0.77
CA VAL A 360 -15.32 29.35 1.76
C VAL A 360 -16.63 29.32 2.54
N ARG A 361 -17.21 28.13 2.70
CA ARG A 361 -18.38 27.89 3.53
C ARG A 361 -18.11 26.70 4.43
N GLU A 362 -18.41 26.84 5.70
CA GLU A 362 -18.24 25.79 6.71
C GLU A 362 -19.45 24.87 6.70
N ASP A 363 -19.22 23.56 6.75
CA ASP A 363 -20.22 22.51 6.98
C ASP A 363 -19.53 21.34 7.70
N SER A 364 -20.13 20.82 8.78
CA SER A 364 -19.41 20.06 9.83
C SER A 364 -19.86 18.59 9.96
N LYS A 365 -19.03 17.64 9.52
CA LYS A 365 -19.26 16.17 9.63
C LYS A 365 -17.98 15.32 9.78
N ASP A 366 -17.06 15.72 10.65
CA ASP A 366 -15.67 15.20 10.71
C ASP A 366 -15.44 13.70 11.07
N SER A 367 -16.46 12.92 11.42
CA SER A 367 -16.27 11.54 11.91
C SER A 367 -15.97 10.49 10.84
N ASN A 368 -16.48 10.64 9.62
CA ASN A 368 -16.26 9.67 8.53
C ASN A 368 -15.02 9.98 7.67
N ASP A 369 -14.70 11.26 7.50
CA ASP A 369 -13.62 11.72 6.60
C ASP A 369 -12.23 11.26 7.05
N LEU A 370 -11.99 11.15 8.36
CA LEU A 370 -10.73 10.62 8.91
C LEU A 370 -10.44 9.20 8.42
N GLN A 371 -11.48 8.37 8.30
CA GLN A 371 -11.34 6.97 7.89
C GLN A 371 -11.08 6.84 6.38
N GLN A 372 -11.63 7.75 5.56
CA GLN A 372 -11.28 7.83 4.13
C GLN A 372 -9.86 8.38 3.89
N MET A 373 -9.40 9.34 4.70
CA MET A 373 -8.02 9.85 4.60
C MET A 373 -6.98 8.77 4.89
N GLN A 374 -7.20 7.94 5.91
CA GLN A 374 -6.32 6.79 6.21
C GLN A 374 -6.28 5.77 5.07
N GLN A 375 -7.44 5.44 4.46
CA GLN A 375 -7.47 4.57 3.28
C GLN A 375 -6.72 5.16 2.07
N MET A 376 -6.83 6.48 1.81
CA MET A 376 -6.09 7.12 0.72
C MET A 376 -4.57 7.14 0.95
N GLN A 377 -4.10 7.35 2.20
CA GLN A 377 -2.67 7.28 2.52
C GLN A 377 -2.09 5.86 2.35
N GLN A 378 -2.80 4.83 2.81
CA GLN A 378 -2.41 3.44 2.56
C GLN A 378 -2.35 3.11 1.05
N MET A 379 -3.29 3.63 0.26
CA MET A 379 -3.31 3.43 -1.19
C MET A 379 -2.11 4.10 -1.89
N GLN A 380 -1.69 5.29 -1.45
CA GLN A 380 -0.50 5.97 -1.98
C GLN A 380 0.81 5.24 -1.64
N GLN A 381 0.96 4.78 -0.39
CA GLN A 381 2.14 3.98 -0.01
C GLN A 381 2.23 2.68 -0.82
N MET A 382 1.10 2.00 -1.03
CA MET A 382 1.05 0.75 -1.81
C MET A 382 1.47 0.96 -3.28
N GLN A 383 1.04 2.06 -3.92
CA GLN A 383 1.46 2.40 -5.28
C GLN A 383 2.95 2.74 -5.39
N GLN A 384 3.53 3.43 -4.40
CA GLN A 384 4.97 3.68 -4.35
C GLN A 384 5.79 2.38 -4.19
N MET A 385 5.29 1.44 -3.38
CA MET A 385 5.93 0.14 -3.17
C MET A 385 5.95 -0.69 -4.47
N GLN A 386 4.84 -0.72 -5.21
CA GLN A 386 4.76 -1.39 -6.52
C GLN A 386 5.70 -0.76 -7.57
N GLN A 387 5.84 0.57 -7.60
CA GLN A 387 6.79 1.24 -8.50
C GLN A 387 8.25 0.95 -8.16
N MET A 388 8.60 0.72 -6.88
CA MET A 388 9.95 0.32 -6.50
C MET A 388 10.30 -1.12 -6.89
N GLN A 389 9.39 -2.07 -6.70
CA GLN A 389 9.63 -3.47 -7.09
C GLN A 389 9.90 -3.61 -8.60
N GLN A 390 9.21 -2.82 -9.44
CA GLN A 390 9.48 -2.78 -10.89
C GLN A 390 10.83 -2.17 -11.28
N MET A 391 11.50 -1.40 -10.39
CA MET A 391 12.85 -0.90 -10.65
C MET A 391 13.95 -1.88 -10.21
N GLN A 392 13.69 -2.76 -9.25
CA GLN A 392 14.70 -3.74 -8.79
C GLN A 392 14.92 -4.90 -9.77
N GLN A 393 13.97 -5.18 -10.67
CA GLN A 393 14.11 -6.19 -11.73
C GLN A 393 14.93 -5.72 -12.94
N MET A 394 15.56 -4.53 -12.89
CA MET A 394 16.24 -3.88 -14.02
C MET A 394 17.71 -3.53 -13.70
N GLN A 395 18.56 -4.54 -13.50
CA GLN A 395 20.01 -4.42 -13.67
C GLN A 395 20.55 -5.51 -14.61
N PRO A 396 21.60 -5.23 -15.41
CA PRO A 396 22.04 -6.10 -16.49
C PRO A 396 22.95 -7.24 -16.00
N SER A 397 22.70 -8.45 -16.48
CA SER A 397 23.59 -9.60 -16.32
C SER A 397 24.76 -9.53 -17.30
N ASN A 398 25.97 -9.25 -16.80
CA ASN A 398 27.20 -9.47 -17.57
C ASN A 398 27.45 -10.98 -17.69
N GLY A 399 27.53 -11.49 -18.91
CA GLY A 399 27.85 -12.88 -19.23
C GLY A 399 28.64 -12.95 -20.54
N TYR A 400 29.80 -13.61 -20.50
CA TYR A 400 30.77 -13.62 -21.60
C TYR A 400 30.28 -14.37 -22.84
N ALA A 401 30.72 -13.93 -24.02
CA ALA A 401 30.57 -14.67 -25.26
C ALA A 401 31.71 -15.70 -25.44
N ALA A 402 31.34 -16.93 -25.80
CA ALA A 402 32.20 -17.95 -26.39
C ALA A 402 31.41 -18.66 -27.49
N ALA A 403 32.08 -19.30 -28.46
CA ALA A 403 31.52 -19.51 -29.79
C ALA A 403 31.48 -20.96 -30.30
N ASN A 404 30.68 -21.12 -31.37
CA ASN A 404 30.68 -22.17 -32.40
C ASN A 404 30.03 -23.54 -32.14
N ARG A 405 29.22 -23.91 -33.15
CA ARG A 405 28.89 -25.27 -33.65
C ARG A 405 27.97 -26.15 -32.78
N ASP A 406 27.15 -27.04 -33.36
CA ASP A 406 26.97 -27.44 -34.78
C ASP A 406 25.48 -27.50 -35.20
N ASP A 407 25.23 -27.65 -36.51
CA ASP A 407 23.90 -27.92 -37.07
C ASP A 407 23.28 -29.25 -36.58
N ARG A 408 21.94 -29.28 -36.45
CA ARG A 408 21.05 -30.06 -37.36
C ARG A 408 19.55 -29.96 -37.03
N LEU A 409 18.77 -29.90 -38.12
CA LEU A 409 17.36 -30.24 -38.33
C LEU A 409 16.47 -30.54 -37.09
N TYR A 410 15.30 -29.89 -37.04
CA TYR A 410 14.07 -30.53 -37.52
C TYR A 410 13.04 -29.50 -38.00
N VAL A 411 12.27 -29.83 -39.05
CA VAL A 411 11.35 -28.90 -39.72
C VAL A 411 9.91 -29.11 -39.23
N ALA A 412 9.27 -28.05 -38.74
CA ALA A 412 7.83 -28.05 -38.47
C ALA A 412 7.03 -27.87 -39.79
N PRO A 413 6.10 -28.78 -40.13
CA PRO A 413 5.33 -28.66 -41.37
C PRO A 413 4.27 -27.57 -41.29
N ARG A 414 4.07 -26.84 -42.40
CA ARG A 414 2.87 -26.03 -42.62
C ARG A 414 1.69 -26.95 -42.90
N VAL A 415 0.53 -26.66 -42.32
CA VAL A 415 -0.77 -27.24 -42.74
C VAL A 415 -1.65 -26.09 -43.23
N ALA A 416 -2.37 -26.31 -44.32
CA ALA A 416 -3.17 -25.31 -45.01
C ALA A 416 -4.63 -25.28 -44.51
N SER A 417 -5.38 -24.27 -44.96
CA SER A 417 -6.83 -24.17 -44.77
C SER A 417 -7.58 -25.26 -45.54
N ASN A 418 -8.45 -26.01 -44.86
CA ASN A 418 -9.84 -26.25 -45.25
C ASN A 418 -10.62 -26.89 -44.08
N GLY A 419 -11.93 -27.04 -44.24
CA GLY A 419 -12.85 -27.46 -43.17
C GLY A 419 -12.93 -28.97 -42.91
N ASP A 420 -13.85 -29.32 -42.01
CA ASP A 420 -14.37 -30.65 -41.71
C ASP A 420 -13.38 -31.75 -41.30
N LEU A 421 -13.15 -31.86 -39.98
CA LEU A 421 -13.16 -33.14 -39.24
C LEU A 421 -13.06 -32.89 -37.71
N VAL A 422 -14.14 -33.14 -36.97
CA VAL A 422 -14.14 -33.12 -35.49
C VAL A 422 -13.66 -34.47 -34.97
N CYS A 423 -12.61 -34.48 -34.14
CA CYS A 423 -12.10 -35.72 -33.54
C CYS A 423 -13.09 -36.29 -32.49
N PRO A 424 -13.58 -37.54 -32.64
CA PRO A 424 -14.62 -38.11 -31.76
C PRO A 424 -14.12 -38.54 -30.36
N SER A 425 -12.80 -38.50 -30.09
CA SER A 425 -12.20 -39.03 -28.86
C SER A 425 -12.54 -38.24 -27.58
N MET A 426 -12.81 -36.94 -27.68
CA MET A 426 -13.17 -36.12 -26.50
C MET A 426 -14.62 -36.33 -26.02
N ALA A 427 -15.52 -36.79 -26.89
CA ALA A 427 -16.95 -36.91 -26.55
C ALA A 427 -17.21 -37.92 -25.42
N HIS A 428 -16.48 -39.04 -25.41
CA HIS A 428 -16.61 -40.11 -24.40
C HIS A 428 -16.21 -39.69 -22.97
N ILE A 429 -15.36 -38.67 -22.82
CA ILE A 429 -14.91 -38.21 -21.49
C ILE A 429 -15.97 -37.31 -20.84
N ILE A 430 -16.71 -36.53 -21.63
CA ILE A 430 -17.68 -35.56 -21.13
C ILE A 430 -18.99 -36.26 -20.71
N THR A 431 -19.44 -37.28 -21.45
CA THR A 431 -20.64 -38.07 -21.07
C THR A 431 -20.44 -38.92 -19.81
N ALA A 432 -19.21 -39.29 -19.46
CA ALA A 432 -18.93 -40.09 -18.26
C ALA A 432 -19.19 -39.35 -16.92
N VAL A 433 -19.29 -38.02 -16.94
CA VAL A 433 -19.45 -37.18 -15.74
C VAL A 433 -20.90 -36.68 -15.56
N ALA A 434 -21.74 -36.80 -16.58
CA ALA A 434 -23.11 -36.28 -16.62
C ALA A 434 -24.13 -37.17 -15.89
N SER A 435 -23.92 -37.40 -14.59
CA SER A 435 -24.89 -38.07 -13.71
C SER A 435 -25.94 -37.08 -13.17
N THR A 436 -27.14 -37.57 -12.84
CA THR A 436 -28.15 -36.83 -12.07
C THR A 436 -27.69 -36.68 -10.62
N THR A 437 -26.99 -35.59 -10.31
CA THR A 437 -26.38 -35.37 -8.98
C THR A 437 -27.44 -35.15 -7.90
N VAL A 438 -27.80 -36.22 -7.19
CA VAL A 438 -28.61 -36.15 -5.97
C VAL A 438 -27.76 -35.59 -4.83
N ASP A 439 -28.27 -34.60 -4.11
CA ASP A 439 -27.54 -33.99 -2.99
C ASP A 439 -27.36 -34.99 -1.84
N VAL A 440 -28.46 -35.52 -1.29
CA VAL A 440 -28.43 -36.53 -0.23
C VAL A 440 -28.22 -37.93 -0.81
N VAL A 441 -27.15 -38.61 -0.38
CA VAL A 441 -26.88 -40.01 -0.72
C VAL A 441 -26.91 -40.87 0.55
N PRO A 442 -27.84 -41.85 0.68
CA PRO A 442 -27.90 -42.78 1.81
C PRO A 442 -26.66 -43.68 1.92
N ILE A 443 -26.19 -43.90 3.15
CA ILE A 443 -25.13 -44.85 3.46
C ILE A 443 -25.76 -46.22 3.77
N ARG A 444 -25.30 -47.27 3.08
CA ARG A 444 -25.76 -48.66 3.20
C ARG A 444 -24.62 -49.66 3.38
N ARG A 445 -23.41 -49.33 2.89
CA ARG A 445 -22.17 -50.07 3.13
C ARG A 445 -21.01 -49.13 3.44
N ALA A 446 -20.30 -49.42 4.51
CA ALA A 446 -19.08 -48.74 4.92
C ALA A 446 -17.87 -49.66 4.81
N LEU A 447 -16.77 -49.17 4.22
CA LEU A 447 -15.46 -49.82 4.25
C LEU A 447 -14.57 -49.09 5.27
N LEU A 448 -14.08 -49.81 6.27
CA LEU A 448 -13.27 -49.26 7.36
C LEU A 448 -11.88 -49.89 7.37
N SER A 449 -10.84 -49.07 7.32
CA SER A 449 -9.44 -49.49 7.35
C SER A 449 -8.59 -48.39 7.97
N VAL A 450 -8.26 -48.49 9.26
CA VAL A 450 -7.59 -47.40 10.00
C VAL A 450 -6.38 -47.85 10.82
N SER A 451 -5.34 -47.00 10.79
CA SER A 451 -4.16 -47.12 11.65
C SER A 451 -4.47 -46.61 13.06
N ASP A 452 -4.89 -45.35 13.17
CA ASP A 452 -5.44 -44.76 14.39
C ASP A 452 -6.91 -45.21 14.58
N LYS A 453 -7.19 -45.82 15.73
CA LYS A 453 -8.48 -46.44 16.06
C LYS A 453 -9.31 -45.59 17.03
N THR A 454 -8.87 -44.37 17.35
CA THR A 454 -9.59 -43.42 18.20
C THR A 454 -11.02 -43.20 17.66
N GLY A 455 -12.04 -43.46 18.50
CA GLY A 455 -13.45 -43.34 18.13
C GLY A 455 -13.99 -44.36 17.12
N LEU A 456 -13.18 -45.30 16.62
CA LEU A 456 -13.59 -46.28 15.59
C LEU A 456 -14.78 -47.14 16.04
N VAL A 457 -14.71 -47.68 17.26
CA VAL A 457 -15.67 -48.66 17.76
C VAL A 457 -17.06 -48.03 17.92
N ASP A 458 -17.15 -46.79 18.38
CA ASP A 458 -18.43 -46.14 18.64
C ASP A 458 -19.07 -45.62 17.35
N LEU A 459 -18.26 -45.16 16.38
CA LEU A 459 -18.73 -44.94 15.01
C LEU A 459 -19.25 -46.25 14.37
N ALA A 460 -18.53 -47.36 14.52
CA ALA A 460 -18.92 -48.64 13.97
C ALA A 460 -20.22 -49.18 14.59
N LYS A 461 -20.42 -49.01 15.91
CA LYS A 461 -21.69 -49.31 16.59
C LYS A 461 -22.82 -48.44 16.03
N TYR A 462 -22.61 -47.13 15.87
CA TYR A 462 -23.60 -46.23 15.28
C TYR A 462 -23.99 -46.65 13.86
N LEU A 463 -23.01 -46.94 12.99
CA LEU A 463 -23.25 -47.38 11.62
C LEU A 463 -24.05 -48.71 11.58
N ALA A 464 -23.67 -49.69 12.40
CA ALA A 464 -24.39 -50.96 12.50
C ALA A 464 -25.84 -50.79 13.00
N ALA A 465 -26.07 -49.94 14.00
CA ALA A 465 -27.40 -49.63 14.53
C ALA A 465 -28.32 -48.95 13.48
N HIS A 466 -27.74 -48.23 12.52
CA HIS A 466 -28.45 -47.60 11.40
C HIS A 466 -28.53 -48.48 10.14
N GLY A 467 -28.21 -49.78 10.27
CA GLY A 467 -28.37 -50.78 9.21
C GLY A 467 -27.26 -50.79 8.14
N VAL A 468 -26.12 -50.15 8.40
CA VAL A 468 -24.99 -50.09 7.46
C VAL A 468 -24.18 -51.39 7.52
N GLU A 469 -23.96 -52.04 6.38
CA GLU A 469 -23.09 -53.22 6.28
C GLU A 469 -21.62 -52.81 6.46
N LEU A 470 -20.93 -53.39 7.44
CA LEU A 470 -19.53 -53.11 7.75
C LEU A 470 -18.59 -54.07 7.01
N LEU A 471 -17.74 -53.53 6.16
CA LEU A 471 -16.65 -54.22 5.47
C LEU A 471 -15.30 -53.73 6.03
N SER A 472 -14.37 -54.64 6.34
CA SER A 472 -13.07 -54.26 6.90
C SER A 472 -11.99 -55.33 6.69
N THR A 473 -10.78 -55.08 7.20
CA THR A 473 -9.65 -56.03 7.13
C THR A 473 -8.71 -55.89 8.34
N GLY A 474 -8.01 -56.98 8.66
CA GLY A 474 -6.91 -57.01 9.63
C GLY A 474 -7.27 -56.46 11.01
N GLY A 475 -6.35 -55.66 11.58
CA GLY A 475 -6.53 -55.05 12.91
C GLY A 475 -7.70 -54.06 13.03
N THR A 476 -8.30 -53.61 11.92
CA THR A 476 -9.53 -52.81 11.96
C THR A 476 -10.75 -53.71 12.12
N ALA A 477 -10.82 -54.80 11.34
CA ALA A 477 -11.88 -55.80 11.46
C ALA A 477 -11.88 -56.45 12.85
N LYS A 478 -10.69 -56.79 13.38
CA LYS A 478 -10.55 -57.36 14.72
C LYS A 478 -11.13 -56.43 15.79
N ALA A 479 -10.72 -55.17 15.85
CA ALA A 479 -11.17 -54.23 16.88
C ALA A 479 -12.70 -54.03 16.92
N MET A 480 -13.38 -54.18 15.78
CA MET A 480 -14.85 -54.12 15.71
C MET A 480 -15.52 -55.44 16.12
N ARG A 481 -14.91 -56.59 15.79
CA ARG A 481 -15.38 -57.93 16.22
C ARG A 481 -15.20 -58.15 17.72
N ASP A 482 -14.07 -57.71 18.29
CA ASP A 482 -13.80 -57.71 19.72
C ASP A 482 -14.83 -56.84 20.49
N ALA A 483 -15.43 -55.85 19.81
CA ALA A 483 -16.55 -55.02 20.31
C ALA A 483 -17.95 -55.59 19.99
N GLY A 484 -18.06 -56.84 19.52
CA GLY A 484 -19.32 -57.54 19.26
C GLY A 484 -20.01 -57.25 17.92
N LEU A 485 -19.36 -56.54 16.99
CA LEU A 485 -19.98 -56.14 15.72
C LEU A 485 -19.82 -57.21 14.62
N LYS A 486 -20.87 -57.42 13.83
CA LYS A 486 -20.79 -58.21 12.59
C LYS A 486 -20.05 -57.42 11.51
N VAL A 487 -18.92 -57.96 11.06
CA VAL A 487 -18.04 -57.32 10.07
C VAL A 487 -17.64 -58.37 9.02
N MET A 488 -17.92 -58.07 7.75
CA MET A 488 -17.47 -58.84 6.59
C MET A 488 -15.98 -58.56 6.32
N ASP A 489 -15.20 -59.58 6.00
CA ASP A 489 -13.80 -59.37 5.63
C ASP A 489 -13.64 -58.97 4.15
N VAL A 490 -12.63 -58.16 3.85
CA VAL A 490 -12.28 -57.81 2.47
C VAL A 490 -11.91 -59.05 1.66
N SER A 491 -11.25 -60.06 2.24
CA SER A 491 -10.96 -61.34 1.55
C SER A 491 -12.22 -62.13 1.23
N GLU A 492 -13.18 -62.21 2.16
CA GLU A 492 -14.51 -62.83 1.98
C GLU A 492 -15.28 -62.16 0.84
N TYR A 493 -15.39 -60.82 0.85
CA TYR A 493 -16.08 -60.06 -0.19
C TYR A 493 -15.38 -60.13 -1.55
N THR A 494 -14.06 -59.96 -1.57
CA THR A 494 -13.29 -60.00 -2.83
C THR A 494 -13.25 -61.40 -3.43
N GLN A 495 -13.27 -62.45 -2.61
CA GLN A 495 -12.94 -63.84 -2.95
C GLN A 495 -11.47 -64.00 -3.40
N SER A 496 -10.60 -63.09 -2.93
CA SER A 496 -9.15 -63.14 -3.13
C SER A 496 -8.46 -63.45 -1.79
N PRO A 497 -7.45 -64.35 -1.74
CA PRO A 497 -6.62 -64.51 -0.57
C PRO A 497 -5.78 -63.26 -0.30
N GLU A 498 -5.26 -63.14 0.92
CA GLU A 498 -4.20 -62.18 1.22
C GLU A 498 -2.88 -62.67 0.60
N MET A 499 -2.16 -61.78 -0.08
CA MET A 499 -0.97 -62.10 -0.89
C MET A 499 0.09 -61.01 -0.72
N MET A 500 1.36 -61.36 -0.96
CA MET A 500 2.53 -60.47 -0.83
C MET A 500 2.50 -59.72 0.51
N ASP A 501 2.40 -60.48 1.61
CA ASP A 501 2.37 -59.99 2.99
C ASP A 501 1.31 -58.90 3.26
N GLY A 502 0.22 -58.93 2.49
CA GLY A 502 -0.91 -58.02 2.59
C GLY A 502 -0.82 -56.78 1.70
N ARG A 503 0.29 -56.55 0.99
CA ARG A 503 0.52 -55.36 0.14
C ARG A 503 -0.56 -55.11 -0.91
N VAL A 504 -1.27 -56.16 -1.37
CA VAL A 504 -2.28 -56.07 -2.45
C VAL A 504 -3.73 -56.30 -1.99
N LYS A 505 -3.99 -56.49 -0.69
CA LYS A 505 -5.29 -57.01 -0.19
C LYS A 505 -6.52 -56.16 -0.49
N THR A 506 -6.37 -54.85 -0.70
CA THR A 506 -7.46 -53.93 -1.07
C THR A 506 -7.46 -53.50 -2.53
N LEU A 507 -6.38 -53.80 -3.29
CA LEU A 507 -6.18 -53.37 -4.68
C LEU A 507 -6.98 -54.25 -5.67
N HIS A 508 -8.27 -54.48 -5.37
CA HIS A 508 -9.14 -55.43 -6.07
C HIS A 508 -10.31 -54.72 -6.76
N PRO A 509 -10.74 -55.15 -7.98
CA PRO A 509 -11.86 -54.53 -8.70
C PRO A 509 -13.16 -54.42 -7.92
N LYS A 510 -13.51 -55.40 -7.07
CA LYS A 510 -14.72 -55.31 -6.22
C LYS A 510 -14.66 -54.18 -5.16
N ILE A 511 -13.46 -53.75 -4.74
CA ILE A 511 -13.27 -52.62 -3.83
C ILE A 511 -13.26 -51.32 -4.62
N HIS A 512 -12.34 -51.19 -5.59
CA HIS A 512 -12.19 -49.95 -6.36
C HIS A 512 -13.39 -49.64 -7.24
N GLY A 513 -14.04 -50.65 -7.83
CA GLY A 513 -15.32 -50.48 -8.55
C GLY A 513 -16.47 -50.10 -7.62
N GLY A 514 -16.51 -50.65 -6.40
CA GLY A 514 -17.48 -50.24 -5.38
C GLY A 514 -17.33 -48.77 -4.96
N LEU A 515 -16.10 -48.24 -4.99
CA LEU A 515 -15.78 -46.84 -4.72
C LEU A 515 -15.89 -45.91 -5.97
N LEU A 516 -15.65 -46.41 -7.17
CA LEU A 516 -15.57 -45.62 -8.42
C LEU A 516 -16.80 -45.75 -9.33
N GLY A 517 -17.77 -46.60 -9.00
CA GLY A 517 -19.04 -46.73 -9.70
C GLY A 517 -19.81 -45.41 -9.74
N VAL A 518 -20.05 -44.89 -10.94
CA VAL A 518 -20.82 -43.66 -11.13
C VAL A 518 -22.31 -44.01 -11.10
N ARG A 519 -23.01 -43.61 -10.04
CA ARG A 519 -24.42 -43.94 -9.83
C ARG A 519 -25.29 -43.17 -10.83
N GLY A 520 -26.30 -43.84 -11.38
CA GLY A 520 -27.09 -43.36 -12.51
C GLY A 520 -26.38 -43.44 -13.87
N ASN A 521 -25.14 -43.93 -13.94
CA ASN A 521 -24.50 -44.27 -15.22
C ASN A 521 -24.79 -45.74 -15.54
N LYS A 522 -25.71 -45.96 -16.48
CA LYS A 522 -26.19 -47.29 -16.88
C LYS A 522 -25.07 -48.29 -17.17
N GLN A 523 -24.01 -47.88 -17.89
CA GLN A 523 -22.89 -48.76 -18.23
C GLN A 523 -22.14 -49.23 -16.97
N HIS A 524 -21.86 -48.32 -16.05
CA HIS A 524 -21.19 -48.66 -14.79
C HIS A 524 -22.07 -49.58 -13.93
N GLU A 525 -23.39 -49.36 -13.91
CA GLU A 525 -24.33 -50.20 -13.14
C GLU A 525 -24.48 -51.61 -13.75
N GLU A 526 -24.50 -51.73 -15.08
CA GLU A 526 -24.49 -53.02 -15.78
C GLU A 526 -23.17 -53.79 -15.57
N ASP A 527 -22.02 -53.12 -15.68
CA ASP A 527 -20.70 -53.75 -15.43
C ASP A 527 -20.55 -54.17 -13.95
N MET A 528 -20.98 -53.33 -13.00
CA MET A 528 -20.95 -53.66 -11.57
C MET A 528 -21.84 -54.87 -11.25
N ALA A 529 -23.07 -54.91 -11.78
CA ALA A 529 -23.97 -56.04 -11.60
C ALA A 529 -23.38 -57.34 -12.19
N LYS A 530 -22.90 -57.28 -13.43
CA LYS A 530 -22.26 -58.40 -14.15
C LYS A 530 -21.06 -59.00 -13.40
N HIS A 531 -20.27 -58.17 -12.72
CA HIS A 531 -19.08 -58.59 -11.98
C HIS A 531 -19.30 -58.74 -10.46
N GLY A 532 -20.55 -58.70 -9.99
CA GLY A 532 -20.90 -58.89 -8.57
C GLY A 532 -20.36 -57.79 -7.64
N ILE A 533 -20.05 -56.61 -8.20
CA ILE A 533 -19.50 -55.46 -7.48
C ILE A 533 -20.66 -54.69 -6.83
N LYS A 534 -20.62 -54.55 -5.51
CA LYS A 534 -21.62 -53.76 -4.77
C LYS A 534 -21.06 -52.36 -4.46
N ASN A 535 -21.94 -51.35 -4.47
CA ASN A 535 -21.60 -49.96 -4.08
C ASN A 535 -20.98 -49.89 -2.67
N ILE A 536 -20.02 -48.99 -2.48
CA ILE A 536 -19.55 -48.56 -1.16
C ILE A 536 -19.93 -47.08 -1.02
N ASP A 537 -20.58 -46.71 0.08
CA ASP A 537 -21.10 -45.35 0.30
C ASP A 537 -20.17 -44.52 1.19
N LEU A 538 -19.54 -45.20 2.16
CA LEU A 538 -18.68 -44.59 3.16
C LEU A 538 -17.32 -45.30 3.20
N MET A 539 -16.25 -44.52 3.21
CA MET A 539 -14.89 -44.97 3.49
C MET A 539 -14.38 -44.29 4.78
N ILE A 540 -13.92 -45.09 5.74
CA ILE A 540 -13.23 -44.62 6.95
C ILE A 540 -11.77 -45.06 6.85
N LEU A 541 -10.85 -44.11 6.64
CA LEU A 541 -9.46 -44.40 6.29
C LEU A 541 -8.49 -43.32 6.76
N ASN A 542 -7.67 -43.63 7.76
CA ASN A 542 -6.47 -42.87 8.10
C ASN A 542 -5.22 -43.72 7.81
N LEU A 543 -4.20 -43.08 7.22
CA LEU A 543 -2.94 -43.71 6.85
C LEU A 543 -2.05 -43.89 8.09
N TYR A 544 -1.12 -44.85 8.03
CA TYR A 544 -0.07 -44.94 9.04
C TYR A 544 0.86 -43.73 8.91
N ALA A 545 1.36 -43.19 10.03
CA ALA A 545 2.27 -42.06 10.01
C ALA A 545 3.67 -42.52 9.56
N PHE A 546 3.98 -42.45 8.26
CA PHE A 546 5.31 -42.72 7.72
C PHE A 546 6.41 -41.89 8.42
N GLU A 547 6.10 -40.64 8.78
CA GLU A 547 6.93 -39.78 9.62
C GLU A 547 7.33 -40.44 10.97
N ALA A 548 6.43 -41.25 11.56
CA ALA A 548 6.69 -41.94 12.82
C ALA A 548 7.62 -43.15 12.64
N THR A 549 7.52 -43.91 11.54
CA THR A 549 8.48 -44.99 11.20
C THR A 549 9.89 -44.43 11.02
N VAL A 550 10.01 -43.27 10.36
CA VAL A 550 11.28 -42.56 10.17
C VAL A 550 11.79 -42.01 11.51
N ALA A 551 10.92 -41.42 12.34
CA ALA A 551 11.28 -40.88 13.64
C ALA A 551 11.65 -41.96 14.68
N SER A 552 11.11 -43.19 14.56
CA SER A 552 11.48 -44.31 15.42
C SER A 552 12.82 -44.96 15.06
N GLY A 553 13.56 -44.41 14.08
CA GLY A 553 14.87 -44.91 13.68
C GLY A 553 14.82 -46.21 12.87
N GLY A 554 13.72 -46.48 12.16
CA GLY A 554 13.64 -47.63 11.26
C GLY A 554 14.73 -47.60 10.18
N ASN A 555 15.33 -48.75 9.87
CA ASN A 555 16.27 -48.86 8.75
C ASN A 555 15.55 -48.65 7.39
N PHE A 556 16.32 -48.61 6.31
CA PHE A 556 15.81 -48.35 4.96
C PHE A 556 14.69 -49.35 4.59
N GLU A 557 14.92 -50.62 4.82
CA GLU A 557 14.01 -51.73 4.55
C GLU A 557 12.69 -51.59 5.34
N THR A 558 12.76 -51.28 6.64
CA THR A 558 11.57 -51.04 7.49
C THR A 558 10.78 -49.84 7.01
N CYS A 559 11.45 -48.76 6.57
CA CYS A 559 10.77 -47.59 6.02
C CYS A 559 10.05 -47.93 4.70
N ILE A 560 10.70 -48.69 3.80
CA ILE A 560 10.11 -49.14 2.53
C ILE A 560 8.87 -50.03 2.75
N GLU A 561 8.91 -50.97 3.70
CA GLU A 561 7.75 -51.84 3.99
C GLU A 561 6.54 -51.08 4.53
N ASN A 562 6.76 -49.94 5.20
CA ASN A 562 5.69 -49.10 5.76
C ASN A 562 5.15 -48.04 4.77
N ILE A 563 5.48 -48.15 3.47
CA ILE A 563 4.84 -47.36 2.40
C ILE A 563 3.52 -48.02 1.99
N ASP A 564 2.41 -47.45 2.44
CA ASP A 564 1.06 -47.93 2.13
C ASP A 564 0.67 -47.59 0.68
N ILE A 565 0.40 -48.63 -0.12
CA ILE A 565 -0.12 -48.50 -1.49
C ILE A 565 -1.66 -48.58 -1.52
N GLY A 566 -2.25 -49.37 -0.63
CA GLY A 566 -3.68 -49.64 -0.59
C GLY A 566 -4.50 -48.45 -0.09
N GLY A 567 -4.04 -47.82 1.00
CA GLY A 567 -4.66 -46.63 1.58
C GLY A 567 -4.75 -45.46 0.60
N PRO A 568 -3.63 -44.90 0.11
CA PRO A 568 -3.66 -43.79 -0.85
C PRO A 568 -4.51 -44.09 -2.09
N SER A 569 -4.49 -45.33 -2.60
CA SER A 569 -5.36 -45.75 -3.71
C SER A 569 -6.86 -45.74 -3.36
N MET A 570 -7.27 -46.28 -2.20
CA MET A 570 -8.68 -46.24 -1.75
C MET A 570 -9.14 -44.81 -1.44
N LEU A 571 -8.28 -44.01 -0.80
CA LEU A 571 -8.48 -42.61 -0.46
C LEU A 571 -8.75 -41.79 -1.73
N ARG A 572 -7.86 -41.87 -2.73
CA ARG A 572 -8.00 -41.16 -4.01
C ARG A 572 -9.22 -41.65 -4.81
N SER A 573 -9.55 -42.94 -4.73
CA SER A 573 -10.74 -43.51 -5.37
C SER A 573 -12.03 -42.92 -4.78
N SER A 574 -12.14 -42.91 -3.45
CA SER A 574 -13.30 -42.39 -2.72
C SER A 574 -13.48 -40.88 -2.96
N ALA A 575 -12.39 -40.11 -2.89
CA ALA A 575 -12.41 -38.67 -3.10
C ALA A 575 -12.72 -38.27 -4.56
N LYS A 576 -12.30 -39.08 -5.55
CA LYS A 576 -12.68 -38.90 -6.96
C LYS A 576 -14.19 -39.03 -7.15
N ASN A 577 -14.84 -40.03 -6.52
CA ASN A 577 -16.27 -40.29 -6.65
C ASN A 577 -17.12 -39.60 -5.57
N HIS A 578 -16.72 -38.41 -5.10
CA HIS A 578 -17.44 -37.67 -4.05
C HIS A 578 -18.88 -37.26 -4.44
N ALA A 579 -19.27 -37.39 -5.71
CA ALA A 579 -20.66 -37.30 -6.12
C ALA A 579 -21.54 -38.36 -5.42
N SER A 580 -20.96 -39.51 -5.09
CA SER A 580 -21.64 -40.71 -4.58
C SER A 580 -21.04 -41.33 -3.30
N VAL A 581 -19.81 -40.98 -2.93
CA VAL A 581 -19.06 -41.61 -1.81
C VAL A 581 -18.56 -40.54 -0.82
N VAL A 582 -18.60 -40.83 0.47
CA VAL A 582 -17.99 -40.01 1.54
C VAL A 582 -16.72 -40.68 2.09
N ILE A 583 -15.71 -39.87 2.41
CA ILE A 583 -14.38 -40.32 2.85
C ILE A 583 -13.92 -39.54 4.09
N CYS A 584 -13.95 -40.18 5.26
CA CYS A 584 -13.45 -39.58 6.50
C CYS A 584 -12.03 -40.08 6.78
N THR A 585 -11.10 -39.15 6.95
CA THR A 585 -9.66 -39.40 7.08
C THR A 585 -9.06 -39.04 8.44
N SER A 586 -9.88 -38.63 9.40
CA SER A 586 -9.49 -38.35 10.79
C SER A 586 -10.66 -38.62 11.74
N PRO A 587 -10.41 -39.11 12.98
CA PRO A 587 -11.45 -39.25 14.01
C PRO A 587 -12.25 -37.97 14.28
N ASN A 588 -11.63 -36.80 14.10
CA ASN A 588 -12.29 -35.51 14.28
C ASN A 588 -13.49 -35.29 13.34
N GLN A 589 -13.60 -36.05 12.25
CA GLN A 589 -14.72 -35.99 11.31
C GLN A 589 -15.89 -36.94 11.67
N TYR A 590 -15.73 -37.82 12.66
CA TYR A 590 -16.73 -38.84 12.96
C TYR A 590 -18.02 -38.24 13.55
N MET A 591 -17.89 -37.19 14.38
CA MET A 591 -19.05 -36.47 14.93
C MET A 591 -19.82 -35.69 13.85
N ASP A 592 -19.12 -35.08 12.89
CA ASP A 592 -19.75 -34.41 11.73
C ASP A 592 -20.52 -35.43 10.87
N LEU A 593 -19.92 -36.59 10.60
CA LEU A 593 -20.56 -37.68 9.84
C LEU A 593 -21.83 -38.19 10.53
N VAL A 594 -21.76 -38.46 11.83
CA VAL A 594 -22.92 -38.87 12.66
C VAL A 594 -24.02 -37.80 12.63
N SER A 595 -23.64 -36.51 12.65
CA SER A 595 -24.58 -35.39 12.60
C SER A 595 -25.27 -35.27 11.24
N GLU A 596 -24.52 -35.37 10.13
CA GLU A 596 -25.10 -35.37 8.77
C GLU A 596 -26.02 -36.59 8.55
N MET A 597 -25.62 -37.79 8.97
CA MET A 597 -26.46 -39.00 8.89
C MET A 597 -27.77 -38.84 9.67
N SER A 598 -27.71 -38.29 10.89
CA SER A 598 -28.88 -38.04 11.72
C SER A 598 -29.82 -36.98 11.11
N ALA A 599 -29.27 -35.94 10.49
CA ALA A 599 -30.05 -34.87 9.85
C ALA A 599 -30.65 -35.27 8.49
N HIS A 600 -30.07 -36.26 7.80
CA HIS A 600 -30.38 -36.58 6.41
C HIS A 600 -30.76 -38.04 6.17
N ASN A 601 -31.46 -38.66 7.13
CA ASN A 601 -32.05 -40.01 7.03
C ASN A 601 -31.01 -41.07 6.61
N ASN A 602 -29.94 -41.18 7.39
CA ASN A 602 -28.76 -42.02 7.17
C ASN A 602 -27.96 -41.69 5.89
N GLY A 603 -28.18 -40.51 5.29
CA GLY A 603 -27.42 -40.02 4.15
C GLY A 603 -26.43 -38.90 4.49
N THR A 604 -25.70 -38.44 3.48
CA THR A 604 -24.81 -37.26 3.57
C THR A 604 -25.13 -36.28 2.45
N THR A 605 -24.89 -34.98 2.65
CA THR A 605 -25.03 -33.95 1.59
C THR A 605 -23.83 -33.94 0.64
N LEU A 606 -24.01 -33.49 -0.60
CA LEU A 606 -22.92 -33.30 -1.57
C LEU A 606 -21.90 -32.26 -1.06
N SER A 607 -22.37 -31.30 -0.24
CA SER A 607 -21.51 -30.33 0.43
C SER A 607 -20.52 -31.00 1.40
N PHE A 608 -20.98 -31.97 2.19
CA PHE A 608 -20.14 -32.74 3.11
C PHE A 608 -19.21 -33.68 2.38
N ARG A 609 -19.71 -34.40 1.34
CA ARG A 609 -18.87 -35.26 0.50
C ARG A 609 -17.72 -34.48 -0.15
N LYS A 610 -17.96 -33.26 -0.62
CA LYS A 610 -16.91 -32.36 -1.16
C LYS A 610 -15.92 -31.90 -0.10
N ARG A 611 -16.35 -31.52 1.10
CA ARG A 611 -15.46 -31.19 2.24
C ARG A 611 -14.54 -32.37 2.58
N CYS A 612 -15.12 -33.56 2.70
CA CYS A 612 -14.42 -34.81 2.98
C CYS A 612 -13.39 -35.17 1.88
N ALA A 613 -13.77 -35.09 0.60
CA ALA A 613 -12.90 -35.38 -0.52
C ALA A 613 -11.71 -34.41 -0.64
N ALA A 614 -11.89 -33.14 -0.28
CA ALA A 614 -10.79 -32.18 -0.23
C ALA A 614 -9.77 -32.57 0.86
N ALA A 615 -10.23 -32.84 2.08
CA ALA A 615 -9.39 -33.30 3.19
C ALA A 615 -8.62 -34.59 2.85
N ALA A 616 -9.28 -35.52 2.16
CA ALA A 616 -8.65 -36.73 1.64
C ALA A 616 -7.51 -36.42 0.67
N PHE A 617 -7.73 -35.66 -0.41
CA PHE A 617 -6.66 -35.32 -1.35
C PHE A 617 -5.48 -34.57 -0.69
N THR A 618 -5.75 -33.70 0.31
CA THR A 618 -4.69 -33.08 1.12
C THR A 618 -3.86 -34.11 1.90
N LEU A 619 -4.48 -35.15 2.46
CA LEU A 619 -3.76 -36.22 3.15
C LEU A 619 -2.87 -37.04 2.20
N SER A 620 -3.35 -37.39 1.00
CA SER A 620 -2.52 -38.09 0.00
C SER A 620 -1.29 -37.26 -0.37
N ALA A 621 -1.49 -36.00 -0.80
CA ALA A 621 -0.38 -35.14 -1.22
C ALA A 621 0.66 -34.93 -0.11
N HIS A 622 0.22 -34.86 1.15
CA HIS A 622 1.11 -34.79 2.32
C HIS A 622 1.86 -36.10 2.60
N TYR A 623 1.23 -37.26 2.41
CA TYR A 623 1.88 -38.57 2.57
C TYR A 623 2.98 -38.78 1.51
N ASP A 624 2.63 -38.57 0.23
CA ASP A 624 3.55 -38.68 -0.90
C ASP A 624 4.74 -37.72 -0.78
N THR A 625 4.49 -36.51 -0.24
CA THR A 625 5.52 -35.50 0.08
C THR A 625 6.57 -36.02 1.07
N GLN A 626 6.17 -36.70 2.16
CA GLN A 626 7.13 -37.13 3.18
C GLN A 626 7.94 -38.34 2.73
N ILE A 627 7.36 -39.21 1.91
CA ILE A 627 8.09 -40.29 1.24
C ILE A 627 9.18 -39.72 0.32
N SER A 628 8.83 -38.74 -0.53
CA SER A 628 9.79 -38.04 -1.41
C SER A 628 10.93 -37.39 -0.63
N LYS A 629 10.62 -36.58 0.40
CA LYS A 629 11.62 -35.93 1.25
C LYS A 629 12.55 -36.91 1.97
N TRP A 630 12.02 -38.04 2.44
CA TRP A 630 12.83 -39.09 3.05
C TRP A 630 13.76 -39.74 2.03
N PHE A 631 13.24 -40.15 0.86
CA PHE A 631 14.05 -40.77 -0.20
C PHE A 631 15.21 -39.88 -0.64
N ASN A 632 14.95 -38.60 -0.92
CA ASN A 632 15.99 -37.69 -1.39
C ASN A 632 17.08 -37.45 -0.31
N LYS A 633 16.69 -37.45 0.98
CA LYS A 633 17.64 -37.45 2.09
C LYS A 633 18.49 -38.73 2.14
N GLN A 634 17.93 -39.92 1.89
CA GLN A 634 18.72 -41.16 1.81
C GLN A 634 19.68 -41.16 0.61
N LEU A 635 19.32 -40.50 -0.49
CA LEU A 635 20.17 -40.32 -1.67
C LEU A 635 21.26 -39.24 -1.49
N GLY A 636 21.35 -38.58 -0.33
CA GLY A 636 22.28 -37.47 -0.08
C GLY A 636 21.98 -36.20 -0.89
N GLN A 637 20.76 -36.07 -1.43
CA GLN A 637 20.36 -34.93 -2.25
C GLN A 637 19.71 -33.84 -1.39
N GLU A 638 20.34 -32.67 -1.30
CA GLU A 638 19.67 -31.47 -0.81
C GLU A 638 18.66 -30.99 -1.85
N THR A 639 17.37 -31.20 -1.59
CA THR A 639 16.29 -30.81 -2.49
C THR A 639 15.98 -29.32 -2.38
N GLU A 640 15.97 -28.61 -3.51
CA GLU A 640 15.44 -27.24 -3.59
C GLU A 640 13.92 -27.16 -3.30
N GLU A 641 13.19 -28.27 -3.45
CA GLU A 641 11.73 -28.32 -3.25
C GLU A 641 11.31 -28.35 -1.77
N VAL A 642 10.66 -27.27 -1.31
CA VAL A 642 10.15 -27.16 0.07
C VAL A 642 8.63 -27.15 0.13
N THR A 643 8.03 -28.30 0.41
CA THR A 643 6.60 -28.40 0.72
C THR A 643 6.29 -28.01 2.17
N ARG A 644 5.40 -27.05 2.38
CA ARG A 644 4.79 -26.70 3.69
C ARG A 644 3.28 -26.91 3.64
N VAL A 645 2.73 -27.69 4.57
CA VAL A 645 1.28 -27.83 4.75
C VAL A 645 0.83 -26.86 5.84
N TYR A 646 -0.07 -25.94 5.49
CA TYR A 646 -0.64 -24.95 6.39
C TYR A 646 -2.09 -25.31 6.78
N GLN A 647 -2.47 -25.00 8.01
CA GLN A 647 -3.83 -25.14 8.54
C GLN A 647 -4.36 -23.78 9.03
N PRO A 648 -5.66 -23.45 8.86
CA PRO A 648 -6.24 -22.24 9.45
C PRO A 648 -6.16 -22.27 10.97
N ALA A 649 -5.71 -21.17 11.57
CA ALA A 649 -5.55 -21.04 13.02
C ALA A 649 -6.38 -19.87 13.61
N LEU A 650 -6.57 -18.78 12.86
CA LEU A 650 -7.43 -17.67 13.27
C LEU A 650 -8.01 -16.94 12.04
N THR A 651 -9.33 -16.96 11.87
CA THR A 651 -10.00 -16.17 10.82
C THR A 651 -9.92 -14.67 11.14
N LEU A 652 -9.63 -13.85 10.15
CA LEU A 652 -9.49 -12.40 10.28
C LEU A 652 -10.57 -11.66 9.48
N LYS A 653 -10.91 -10.44 9.92
CA LYS A 653 -11.97 -9.63 9.29
C LYS A 653 -11.65 -9.20 7.85
N TYR A 654 -10.37 -9.01 7.55
CA TYR A 654 -9.76 -8.71 6.25
C TYR A 654 -8.23 -8.73 6.38
N GLY A 655 -7.50 -8.64 5.27
CA GLY A 655 -6.03 -8.58 5.20
C GLY A 655 -5.45 -7.22 5.61
N CYS A 656 -4.43 -6.72 4.91
CA CYS A 656 -3.87 -5.38 5.19
C CYS A 656 -4.89 -4.24 4.96
N ASN A 657 -5.87 -4.44 4.07
CA ASN A 657 -6.89 -3.47 3.70
C ASN A 657 -8.29 -4.11 3.67
N PRO A 658 -9.39 -3.37 3.95
CA PRO A 658 -10.74 -3.93 4.03
C PRO A 658 -11.30 -4.67 2.81
N HIS A 659 -10.72 -4.47 1.62
CA HIS A 659 -11.11 -5.15 0.39
C HIS A 659 -10.39 -6.50 0.18
N GLN A 660 -9.33 -6.79 0.94
CA GLN A 660 -8.55 -8.03 0.82
C GLN A 660 -9.19 -9.14 1.65
N ASN A 661 -10.09 -9.91 1.03
CA ASN A 661 -10.82 -11.01 1.65
C ASN A 661 -10.80 -12.26 0.74
N PRO A 662 -10.80 -13.48 1.30
CA PRO A 662 -10.75 -13.80 2.74
C PRO A 662 -9.37 -13.50 3.35
N ALA A 663 -9.27 -13.53 4.69
CA ALA A 663 -8.02 -13.40 5.41
C ALA A 663 -8.02 -14.28 6.67
N SER A 664 -6.86 -14.84 7.01
CA SER A 664 -6.66 -15.65 8.23
C SER A 664 -5.18 -15.73 8.58
N ILE A 665 -4.87 -16.00 9.85
CA ILE A 665 -3.58 -16.55 10.25
C ILE A 665 -3.61 -18.06 10.03
N MET A 666 -2.58 -18.56 9.37
CA MET A 666 -2.33 -19.97 9.13
C MET A 666 -1.14 -20.42 9.99
N THR A 667 -1.22 -21.59 10.63
CA THR A 667 -0.02 -22.25 11.19
C THR A 667 0.44 -23.38 10.30
N ILE A 668 1.71 -23.79 10.41
CA ILE A 668 2.17 -25.05 9.83
C ILE A 668 1.42 -26.18 10.56
N LYS A 669 0.99 -27.22 9.84
CA LYS A 669 0.29 -28.38 10.42
C LYS A 669 1.12 -28.94 11.60
N GLY A 670 0.48 -29.08 12.76
CA GLY A 670 1.14 -29.51 14.01
C GLY A 670 1.78 -28.38 14.84
N SER A 671 1.84 -27.13 14.35
CA SER A 671 2.34 -25.97 15.11
C SER A 671 1.22 -25.20 15.81
N LYS A 672 1.47 -24.78 17.06
CA LYS A 672 0.64 -23.83 17.83
C LYS A 672 0.83 -22.38 17.35
N LEU A 673 -0.12 -21.50 17.69
CA LEU A 673 0.09 -20.05 17.61
C LEU A 673 1.05 -19.59 18.72
N PRO A 674 1.82 -18.49 18.52
CA PRO A 674 2.68 -17.90 19.55
C PRO A 674 1.93 -17.05 20.59
N PHE A 675 0.60 -17.00 20.54
CA PHE A 675 -0.23 -16.26 21.49
C PHE A 675 -1.64 -16.85 21.64
N LYS A 676 -2.33 -16.46 22.71
CA LYS A 676 -3.77 -16.62 22.93
C LYS A 676 -4.45 -15.25 22.85
N VAL A 677 -5.71 -15.20 22.42
CA VAL A 677 -6.55 -13.99 22.54
C VAL A 677 -7.30 -14.06 23.87
N LEU A 678 -7.05 -13.14 24.79
CA LEU A 678 -7.77 -13.06 26.07
C LEU A 678 -9.00 -12.16 25.99
N ASN A 679 -8.92 -11.06 25.22
CA ASN A 679 -10.05 -10.15 25.00
C ASN A 679 -9.98 -9.47 23.62
N GLY A 680 -11.14 -9.03 23.11
CA GLY A 680 -11.26 -8.31 21.85
C GLY A 680 -11.17 -9.22 20.62
N THR A 681 -10.83 -8.63 19.46
CA THR A 681 -10.66 -9.38 18.21
C THR A 681 -9.58 -8.71 17.35
N PRO A 682 -8.40 -9.33 17.16
CA PRO A 682 -7.31 -8.71 16.43
C PRO A 682 -7.54 -8.70 14.91
N GLY A 683 -7.14 -7.60 14.26
CA GLY A 683 -7.02 -7.52 12.80
C GLY A 683 -5.63 -7.91 12.29
N TYR A 684 -5.49 -8.06 10.97
CA TYR A 684 -4.23 -8.47 10.32
C TYR A 684 -3.03 -7.60 10.72
N ILE A 685 -3.17 -6.27 10.62
CA ILE A 685 -2.11 -5.32 11.00
C ILE A 685 -1.81 -5.39 12.51
N ASN A 686 -2.81 -5.59 13.37
CA ASN A 686 -2.57 -5.70 14.81
C ASN A 686 -1.69 -6.90 15.17
N LEU A 687 -1.78 -8.00 14.41
CA LEU A 687 -0.93 -9.17 14.61
C LEU A 687 0.48 -9.01 14.03
N LEU A 688 0.64 -8.22 12.95
CA LEU A 688 1.96 -7.81 12.48
C LEU A 688 2.66 -6.88 13.47
N ASP A 689 1.95 -5.90 14.03
CA ASP A 689 2.45 -5.03 15.10
C ASP A 689 2.81 -5.88 16.33
N ALA A 690 1.88 -6.71 16.84
CA ALA A 690 2.10 -7.54 18.04
C ALA A 690 3.29 -8.51 17.91
N ALA A 691 3.44 -9.20 16.77
CA ALA A 691 4.48 -10.20 16.58
C ALA A 691 5.90 -9.60 16.52
N ASN A 692 6.04 -8.37 16.02
CA ASN A 692 7.33 -7.66 16.02
C ASN A 692 7.57 -6.96 17.37
N ALA A 693 6.53 -6.34 17.95
CA ALA A 693 6.60 -5.67 19.23
C ALA A 693 6.98 -6.62 20.38
N TYR A 694 6.41 -7.83 20.41
CA TYR A 694 6.73 -8.82 21.43
C TYR A 694 8.16 -9.35 21.30
N GLN A 695 8.64 -9.62 20.08
CA GLN A 695 10.04 -10.02 19.86
C GLN A 695 11.03 -8.94 20.29
N LEU A 696 10.75 -7.65 19.99
CA LEU A 696 11.57 -6.53 20.46
C LEU A 696 11.69 -6.54 21.99
N VAL A 697 10.58 -6.53 22.73
CA VAL A 697 10.64 -6.44 24.20
C VAL A 697 11.23 -7.70 24.84
N ALA A 698 11.01 -8.88 24.26
CA ALA A 698 11.63 -10.12 24.72
C ALA A 698 13.16 -10.09 24.56
N GLU A 699 13.67 -9.70 23.39
CA GLU A 699 15.12 -9.61 23.15
C GLU A 699 15.77 -8.48 23.98
N VAL A 700 15.11 -7.33 24.14
CA VAL A 700 15.57 -6.26 25.06
C VAL A 700 15.63 -6.75 26.50
N ARG A 701 14.61 -7.48 26.97
CA ARG A 701 14.56 -8.05 28.32
C ARG A 701 15.67 -9.08 28.55
N GLN A 702 15.97 -9.89 27.54
CA GLN A 702 17.03 -10.89 27.55
C GLN A 702 18.43 -10.25 27.51
N ALA A 703 18.64 -9.21 26.69
CA ALA A 703 19.93 -8.57 26.51
C ALA A 703 20.33 -7.60 27.64
N LEU A 704 19.35 -6.95 28.28
CA LEU A 704 19.59 -5.90 29.30
C LEU A 704 19.12 -6.27 30.72
N ASN A 705 18.41 -7.40 30.90
CA ASN A 705 17.82 -7.83 32.18
C ASN A 705 16.99 -6.75 32.90
N LEU A 706 16.30 -5.90 32.15
CA LEU A 706 15.43 -4.83 32.66
C LEU A 706 14.02 -4.97 32.06
N PRO A 707 12.94 -4.76 32.85
CA PRO A 707 11.58 -4.72 32.32
C PRO A 707 11.44 -3.73 31.16
N ALA A 708 10.87 -4.20 30.06
CA ALA A 708 10.89 -3.53 28.76
C ALA A 708 9.47 -3.35 28.19
N ALA A 709 9.30 -2.30 27.38
CA ALA A 709 8.05 -1.99 26.70
C ALA A 709 8.29 -1.38 25.31
N ALA A 710 7.32 -1.58 24.42
CA ALA A 710 7.30 -0.97 23.09
C ALA A 710 5.90 -0.46 22.73
N SER A 711 5.88 0.64 21.97
CA SER A 711 4.70 1.22 21.31
C SER A 711 4.89 1.04 19.80
N PHE A 712 4.09 0.19 19.16
CA PHE A 712 4.15 -0.09 17.73
C PHE A 712 3.02 0.58 16.94
N LYS A 713 3.35 1.00 15.72
CA LYS A 713 2.38 1.48 14.74
C LYS A 713 2.86 1.16 13.32
N HIS A 714 2.06 0.45 12.55
CA HIS A 714 2.36 0.12 11.14
C HIS A 714 3.67 -0.65 10.94
N VAL A 715 3.88 -1.67 11.77
CA VAL A 715 5.04 -2.60 11.75
C VAL A 715 6.37 -1.89 11.98
N SER A 716 6.38 -0.89 12.86
CA SER A 716 7.58 -0.25 13.41
C SER A 716 7.31 0.36 14.79
N PRO A 717 8.33 0.47 15.65
CA PRO A 717 8.21 1.13 16.95
C PRO A 717 8.08 2.65 16.78
N ALA A 718 7.00 3.22 17.29
CA ALA A 718 6.92 4.65 17.64
C ALA A 718 7.88 4.98 18.80
N GLY A 719 8.12 4.00 19.69
CA GLY A 719 9.16 4.03 20.69
C GLY A 719 9.30 2.70 21.44
N ALA A 720 10.45 2.51 22.08
CA ALA A 720 10.75 1.40 22.97
C ALA A 720 11.56 1.89 24.18
N ALA A 721 11.51 1.17 25.29
CA ALA A 721 12.23 1.52 26.51
C ALA A 721 12.43 0.33 27.45
N VAL A 722 13.39 0.48 28.35
CA VAL A 722 13.58 -0.32 29.57
C VAL A 722 13.26 0.52 30.81
N TYR A 723 13.15 -0.13 31.96
CA TYR A 723 13.07 0.54 33.24
C TYR A 723 14.33 1.38 33.54
N VAL A 724 14.14 2.70 33.59
CA VAL A 724 15.01 3.68 34.24
C VAL A 724 14.09 4.69 34.93
N PRO A 725 14.31 5.07 36.20
CA PRO A 725 13.47 6.05 36.90
C PRO A 725 13.21 7.32 36.08
N LEU A 726 12.00 7.88 36.15
CA LEU A 726 11.68 9.18 35.55
C LEU A 726 12.15 10.30 36.49
N ASP A 727 12.81 11.31 35.95
CA ASP A 727 12.99 12.59 36.64
C ASP A 727 11.71 13.43 36.63
N ASP A 728 11.69 14.55 37.35
CA ASP A 728 10.50 15.40 37.48
C ASP A 728 10.15 16.18 36.21
N LYS A 729 11.12 16.47 35.32
CA LYS A 729 10.85 17.08 34.00
C LYS A 729 10.07 16.10 33.13
N LEU A 730 10.47 14.83 33.10
CA LEU A 730 9.79 13.77 32.35
C LEU A 730 8.42 13.42 32.97
N LYS A 731 8.30 13.35 34.32
CA LYS A 731 6.99 13.16 34.99
C LYS A 731 5.98 14.25 34.60
N ALA A 732 6.43 15.51 34.52
CA ALA A 732 5.62 16.63 34.07
C ALA A 732 5.29 16.55 32.57
N ALA A 733 6.31 16.36 31.71
CA ALA A 733 6.15 16.32 30.24
C ALA A 733 5.30 15.14 29.72
N TYR A 734 5.19 14.06 30.52
CA TYR A 734 4.37 12.88 30.20
C TYR A 734 2.97 12.92 30.88
N GLU A 735 2.69 13.98 31.67
CA GLU A 735 1.51 14.14 32.52
C GLU A 735 1.18 12.88 33.33
N VAL A 736 2.14 12.41 34.13
CA VAL A 736 2.00 11.16 34.91
C VAL A 736 0.82 11.26 35.89
N GLY A 737 0.71 12.35 36.64
CA GLY A 737 -0.29 12.54 37.69
C GLY A 737 -0.03 11.63 38.90
N ASN A 738 -1.03 11.51 39.79
CA ASN A 738 -0.90 10.78 41.07
C ASN A 738 -1.04 9.25 40.90
N ILE A 739 -0.46 8.67 39.84
CA ILE A 739 -0.45 7.22 39.61
C ILE A 739 0.83 6.65 40.24
N GLN A 740 0.68 5.68 41.15
CA GLN A 740 1.80 4.89 41.64
C GLN A 740 2.41 4.09 40.49
N LEU A 741 3.73 4.21 40.29
CA LEU A 741 4.43 3.60 39.17
C LEU A 741 5.25 2.38 39.61
N THR A 742 5.12 1.29 38.86
CA THR A 742 6.01 0.12 38.85
C THR A 742 7.10 0.26 37.78
N PRO A 743 8.18 -0.55 37.82
CA PRO A 743 9.20 -0.57 36.78
C PRO A 743 8.66 -0.77 35.36
N LEU A 744 7.67 -1.65 35.18
CA LEU A 744 7.06 -1.92 33.88
C LEU A 744 6.21 -0.74 33.39
N SER A 745 5.44 -0.11 34.27
CA SER A 745 4.65 1.09 33.94
C SER A 745 5.54 2.27 33.51
N ILE A 746 6.76 2.37 34.07
CA ILE A 746 7.77 3.36 33.69
C ILE A 746 8.35 3.06 32.31
N ALA A 747 8.69 1.79 32.02
CA ALA A 747 9.10 1.38 30.68
C ALA A 747 8.01 1.72 29.65
N TYR A 748 6.74 1.42 29.92
CA TYR A 748 5.64 1.76 29.02
C TYR A 748 5.45 3.29 28.85
N LEU A 749 5.49 4.07 29.94
CA LEU A 749 5.42 5.53 29.86
C LEU A 749 6.53 6.10 28.98
N ARG A 750 7.77 5.62 29.15
CA ARG A 750 8.92 6.03 28.34
C ARG A 750 8.75 5.65 26.87
N ALA A 751 8.41 4.39 26.58
CA ALA A 751 8.22 3.89 25.21
C ALA A 751 7.13 4.67 24.44
N ARG A 752 5.96 4.89 25.06
CA ARG A 752 4.87 5.67 24.46
C ARG A 752 5.22 7.14 24.24
N ASN A 753 5.98 7.74 25.17
CA ASN A 753 6.28 9.17 25.12
C ASN A 753 7.54 9.53 24.31
N ALA A 754 8.26 8.56 23.73
CA ALA A 754 9.26 8.83 22.71
C ALA A 754 8.65 9.62 21.53
N ASP A 755 7.51 9.13 21.02
CA ASP A 755 6.68 9.82 20.04
C ASP A 755 5.18 9.57 20.37
N PRO A 756 4.53 10.49 21.10
CA PRO A 756 3.15 10.32 21.54
C PRO A 756 2.12 10.66 20.45
N LEU A 757 2.55 11.19 19.29
CA LEU A 757 1.69 11.36 18.12
C LEU A 757 1.63 10.04 17.34
N SER A 758 2.78 9.44 17.03
CA SER A 758 2.85 8.13 16.37
C SER A 758 2.25 7.01 17.23
N SER A 759 2.31 7.14 18.57
CA SER A 759 1.68 6.20 19.51
C SER A 759 0.15 6.33 19.64
N PHE A 760 -0.53 7.14 18.82
CA PHE A 760 -1.99 7.26 18.84
C PHE A 760 -2.66 6.00 18.24
N GLY A 761 -3.28 5.19 19.08
CA GLY A 761 -3.75 3.86 18.68
C GLY A 761 -2.58 2.89 18.48
N ASP A 762 -1.54 2.98 19.31
CA ASP A 762 -0.43 2.01 19.34
C ASP A 762 -0.93 0.58 19.57
N PHE A 763 -0.15 -0.41 19.11
CA PHE A 763 -0.16 -1.73 19.70
C PHE A 763 0.99 -1.81 20.71
N VAL A 764 0.67 -2.14 21.96
CA VAL A 764 1.64 -2.19 23.06
C VAL A 764 2.24 -3.58 23.15
N ALA A 765 3.54 -3.67 23.42
CA ALA A 765 4.15 -4.89 23.94
C ALA A 765 4.91 -4.61 25.24
N VAL A 766 4.94 -5.60 26.12
CA VAL A 766 5.69 -5.58 27.38
C VAL A 766 6.31 -6.96 27.66
N SER A 767 7.49 -6.98 28.27
CA SER A 767 8.30 -8.20 28.47
C SER A 767 8.00 -9.00 29.73
N ASP A 768 7.27 -8.42 30.67
CA ASP A 768 6.98 -9.00 31.99
C ASP A 768 5.45 -8.99 32.20
N ILE A 769 4.96 -9.68 33.24
CA ILE A 769 3.53 -9.78 33.54
C ILE A 769 2.94 -8.38 33.77
N VAL A 770 1.78 -8.10 33.16
CA VAL A 770 1.15 -6.78 33.27
C VAL A 770 0.55 -6.59 34.66
N ASP A 771 1.12 -5.66 35.40
CA ASP A 771 0.63 -5.22 36.71
C ASP A 771 -0.53 -4.21 36.62
N GLU A 772 -1.29 -4.09 37.72
CA GLU A 772 -2.44 -3.18 37.82
C GLU A 772 -2.06 -1.70 37.55
N ALA A 773 -0.85 -1.28 37.90
CA ALA A 773 -0.36 0.08 37.66
C ALA A 773 -0.17 0.38 36.17
N THR A 774 0.45 -0.56 35.44
CA THR A 774 0.64 -0.52 33.98
C THR A 774 -0.70 -0.55 33.28
N ALA A 775 -1.65 -1.36 33.76
CA ALA A 775 -3.03 -1.37 33.27
C ALA A 775 -3.75 -0.03 33.50
N LYS A 776 -3.60 0.60 34.67
CA LYS A 776 -4.12 1.94 34.97
C LYS A 776 -3.53 3.02 34.07
N VAL A 777 -2.22 3.00 33.83
CA VAL A 777 -1.54 3.90 32.87
C VAL A 777 -2.11 3.70 31.46
N LEU A 778 -2.23 2.45 30.99
CA LEU A 778 -2.76 2.14 29.66
C LEU A 778 -4.26 2.45 29.52
N LYS A 779 -5.08 2.35 30.59
CA LYS A 779 -6.54 2.60 30.54
C LYS A 779 -6.87 3.99 29.98
N ARG A 780 -6.12 5.02 30.37
CA ARG A 780 -6.32 6.43 29.97
C ARG A 780 -5.77 6.83 28.59
N GLU A 781 -4.94 5.99 27.97
CA GLU A 781 -4.29 6.27 26.68
C GLU A 781 -5.16 5.86 25.48
N VAL A 782 -4.93 6.39 24.28
CA VAL A 782 -5.55 5.85 23.05
C VAL A 782 -4.63 4.81 22.42
N SER A 783 -5.12 3.57 22.37
CA SER A 783 -4.37 2.37 22.01
C SER A 783 -5.30 1.35 21.30
N ASP A 784 -4.74 0.48 20.47
CA ASP A 784 -5.46 -0.57 19.74
C ASP A 784 -5.42 -1.94 20.43
N GLY A 785 -4.30 -2.32 21.05
CA GLY A 785 -4.18 -3.54 21.83
C GLY A 785 -2.89 -3.65 22.64
N ILE A 786 -2.73 -4.74 23.38
CA ILE A 786 -1.52 -5.10 24.12
C ILE A 786 -1.19 -6.59 23.96
N ILE A 787 0.10 -6.91 23.92
CA ILE A 787 0.66 -8.27 24.06
C ILE A 787 1.67 -8.35 25.21
N ALA A 788 1.58 -9.39 26.03
CA ALA A 788 2.43 -9.62 27.21
C ALA A 788 2.55 -11.12 27.51
N PRO A 789 3.57 -11.59 28.25
CA PRO A 789 3.68 -13.01 28.65
C PRO A 789 2.62 -13.45 29.67
N GLY A 790 1.86 -12.51 30.25
CA GLY A 790 0.81 -12.76 31.23
C GLY A 790 0.23 -11.46 31.81
N TYR A 791 -0.85 -11.57 32.57
CA TYR A 791 -1.57 -10.44 33.16
C TYR A 791 -1.98 -10.77 34.60
N GLU A 792 -1.86 -9.80 35.53
CA GLU A 792 -2.55 -9.91 36.82
C GLU A 792 -4.08 -9.90 36.61
N PRO A 793 -4.89 -10.57 37.46
CA PRO A 793 -6.35 -10.57 37.31
C PRO A 793 -6.97 -9.17 37.27
N ALA A 794 -6.52 -8.27 38.16
CA ALA A 794 -6.98 -6.88 38.18
C ALA A 794 -6.54 -6.09 36.93
N ALA A 795 -5.32 -6.33 36.43
CA ALA A 795 -4.84 -5.74 35.19
C ALA A 795 -5.68 -6.20 33.98
N LEU A 796 -6.00 -7.49 33.88
CA LEU A 796 -6.83 -8.06 32.83
C LEU A 796 -8.27 -7.51 32.86
N GLU A 797 -8.87 -7.34 34.05
CA GLU A 797 -10.19 -6.73 34.19
C GLU A 797 -10.18 -5.26 33.70
N ILE A 798 -9.21 -4.48 34.18
CA ILE A 798 -9.02 -3.06 33.82
C ILE A 798 -8.88 -2.85 32.32
N LEU A 799 -8.17 -3.77 31.64
CA LEU A 799 -7.91 -3.70 30.20
C LEU A 799 -9.06 -4.25 29.36
N SER A 800 -9.72 -5.34 29.77
CA SER A 800 -10.86 -5.89 29.04
C SER A 800 -12.04 -4.93 28.95
N GLN A 801 -12.28 -4.11 29.99
CA GLN A 801 -13.28 -3.03 29.97
C GLN A 801 -13.03 -1.96 28.88
N LYS A 802 -11.78 -1.79 28.43
CA LYS A 802 -11.37 -0.70 27.54
C LYS A 802 -12.00 -0.83 26.14
N LYS A 803 -12.26 0.32 25.50
CA LYS A 803 -13.01 0.43 24.22
C LYS A 803 -14.38 -0.25 24.25
N GLY A 804 -15.02 -0.33 25.43
CA GLY A 804 -16.34 -0.94 25.62
C GLY A 804 -16.32 -2.45 25.39
N GLY A 805 -15.41 -3.16 26.08
CA GLY A 805 -15.22 -4.60 25.94
C GLY A 805 -14.31 -5.03 24.78
N LYS A 806 -13.90 -4.10 23.90
CA LYS A 806 -13.33 -4.44 22.57
C LYS A 806 -11.82 -4.20 22.43
N PHE A 807 -11.14 -3.83 23.51
CA PHE A 807 -9.68 -3.68 23.47
C PHE A 807 -9.00 -5.05 23.34
N ILE A 808 -7.99 -5.14 22.45
CA ILE A 808 -7.32 -6.39 22.14
C ILE A 808 -6.30 -6.70 23.23
N VAL A 809 -6.40 -7.87 23.85
CA VAL A 809 -5.47 -8.35 24.88
C VAL A 809 -4.95 -9.73 24.46
N LEU A 810 -3.63 -9.87 24.28
CA LEU A 810 -2.98 -11.08 23.80
C LEU A 810 -1.97 -11.62 24.83
N GLU A 811 -2.13 -12.87 25.23
CA GLU A 811 -1.13 -13.57 26.05
C GLU A 811 -0.13 -14.26 25.12
N ALA A 812 1.14 -13.83 25.16
CA ALA A 812 2.22 -14.42 24.38
C ALA A 812 2.75 -15.69 25.05
N ASP A 813 3.02 -16.72 24.25
CA ASP A 813 3.68 -17.93 24.71
C ASP A 813 5.20 -17.72 24.74
N ALA A 814 5.73 -17.41 25.93
CA ALA A 814 7.16 -17.21 26.14
C ALA A 814 8.02 -18.47 25.89
N THR A 815 7.41 -19.66 25.70
CA THR A 815 8.10 -20.90 25.31
C THR A 815 8.13 -21.13 23.80
N PHE A 816 7.48 -20.27 23.01
CA PHE A 816 7.39 -20.43 21.56
C PHE A 816 8.72 -20.10 20.86
N VAL A 817 9.29 -21.10 20.18
CA VAL A 817 10.45 -20.93 19.30
C VAL A 817 9.98 -20.89 17.84
N PRO A 818 10.17 -19.79 17.09
CA PRO A 818 9.84 -19.73 15.67
C PRO A 818 10.79 -20.62 14.84
N PRO A 819 10.35 -21.20 13.71
CA PRO A 819 11.23 -21.95 12.82
C PRO A 819 12.42 -21.12 12.32
N THR A 820 13.60 -21.75 12.22
CA THR A 820 14.84 -21.11 11.75
C THR A 820 14.70 -20.54 10.34
N MET A 821 13.93 -21.20 9.46
CA MET A 821 13.65 -20.75 8.09
C MET A 821 12.27 -20.10 8.00
N GLU A 822 12.26 -18.84 7.59
CA GLU A 822 11.06 -18.05 7.26
C GLU A 822 10.83 -17.99 5.74
N TYR A 823 9.56 -17.85 5.36
CA TYR A 823 9.11 -17.86 3.98
C TYR A 823 8.07 -16.75 3.81
N ARG A 824 8.21 -15.92 2.77
CA ARG A 824 7.28 -14.83 2.45
C ARG A 824 6.91 -14.85 0.98
N GLU A 825 5.63 -14.69 0.67
CA GLU A 825 5.16 -14.54 -0.71
C GLU A 825 5.15 -13.05 -1.08
N VAL A 826 5.72 -12.72 -2.25
CA VAL A 826 5.70 -11.38 -2.83
C VAL A 826 5.45 -11.52 -4.34
N TYR A 827 4.31 -11.02 -4.81
CA TYR A 827 3.91 -11.09 -6.23
C TYR A 827 3.93 -12.53 -6.79
N GLY A 828 3.47 -13.50 -6.01
CA GLY A 828 3.47 -14.93 -6.38
C GLY A 828 4.83 -15.63 -6.29
N MET A 829 5.92 -14.91 -6.04
CA MET A 829 7.24 -15.48 -5.78
C MET A 829 7.38 -15.77 -4.27
N THR A 830 7.90 -16.95 -3.91
CA THR A 830 8.24 -17.26 -2.52
C THR A 830 9.72 -16.98 -2.27
N PHE A 831 10.01 -16.06 -1.34
CA PHE A 831 11.35 -15.83 -0.81
C PHE A 831 11.51 -16.69 0.45
N ALA A 832 12.66 -17.35 0.58
CA ALA A 832 13.02 -18.17 1.74
C ALA A 832 14.36 -17.68 2.32
N GLN A 833 14.45 -17.53 3.65
CA GLN A 833 15.70 -17.15 4.33
C GLN A 833 15.74 -17.68 5.76
N ARG A 834 16.93 -17.67 6.38
CA ARG A 834 17.04 -17.81 7.84
C ARG A 834 16.48 -16.54 8.49
N ARG A 835 15.64 -16.68 9.52
CA ARG A 835 15.14 -15.54 10.31
C ARG A 835 16.29 -14.80 10.98
N ASN A 836 16.15 -13.51 11.26
CA ASN A 836 17.15 -12.77 12.04
C ASN A 836 17.07 -13.17 13.53
N ASP A 837 17.84 -14.20 13.89
CA ASP A 837 17.93 -14.78 15.23
C ASP A 837 19.12 -14.26 16.07
N VAL A 838 19.82 -13.22 15.59
CA VAL A 838 20.95 -12.60 16.32
C VAL A 838 20.42 -11.78 17.50
N LEU A 839 20.77 -12.18 18.73
CA LEU A 839 20.52 -11.40 19.94
C LEU A 839 21.62 -10.34 20.11
N PHE A 840 21.32 -9.10 19.72
CA PHE A 840 22.22 -7.96 19.91
C PHE A 840 22.43 -7.69 21.41
N ASN A 841 23.68 -7.55 21.85
CA ASN A 841 24.02 -7.50 23.28
C ASN A 841 25.38 -6.78 23.50
N TYR A 842 25.91 -6.84 24.73
CA TYR A 842 27.16 -6.18 25.13
C TYR A 842 28.41 -6.50 24.28
N SER A 843 28.53 -7.68 23.65
CA SER A 843 29.68 -7.95 22.76
C SER A 843 29.61 -7.15 21.46
N HIS A 844 28.41 -6.77 21.01
CA HIS A 844 28.15 -6.01 19.79
C HIS A 844 28.42 -4.50 19.94
N VAL A 845 28.89 -4.07 21.12
CA VAL A 845 29.36 -2.70 21.41
C VAL A 845 30.75 -2.71 22.08
N ALA A 846 31.50 -3.81 21.95
CA ALA A 846 32.83 -3.95 22.53
C ALA A 846 33.97 -3.44 21.62
N ASP A 847 33.80 -3.49 20.30
CA ASP A 847 34.78 -3.01 19.32
C ASP A 847 34.67 -1.49 19.16
N ILE A 848 35.48 -0.74 19.90
CA ILE A 848 35.53 0.73 19.89
C ILE A 848 36.52 1.21 18.81
N GLN A 849 36.02 2.07 17.91
CA GLN A 849 36.70 2.49 16.68
C GLN A 849 37.24 3.93 16.71
N THR A 850 37.24 4.57 17.88
CA THR A 850 37.63 5.98 18.12
C THR A 850 38.29 6.15 19.48
N THR A 851 39.29 7.02 19.58
CA THR A 851 40.06 7.28 20.82
C THR A 851 39.38 8.26 21.80
N CYS A 852 38.05 8.27 21.82
CA CYS A 852 37.22 9.14 22.65
C CYS A 852 36.99 8.57 24.06
N ALA A 853 36.11 9.19 24.86
CA ALA A 853 35.79 8.75 26.21
C ALA A 853 35.23 7.30 26.24
N PRO A 854 35.53 6.50 27.27
CA PRO A 854 35.08 5.11 27.35
C PRO A 854 33.55 5.01 27.41
N LEU A 855 33.00 3.93 26.82
CA LEU A 855 31.56 3.65 26.90
C LEU A 855 31.13 3.38 28.35
N THR A 856 30.28 4.28 28.88
CA THR A 856 29.57 4.06 30.14
C THR A 856 28.52 2.97 30.01
N ASP A 857 28.14 2.30 31.10
CA ASP A 857 27.12 1.23 31.04
C ASP A 857 25.72 1.76 30.67
N ALA A 858 25.45 3.04 30.97
CA ALA A 858 24.27 3.75 30.46
C ALA A 858 24.30 3.88 28.93
N ALA A 859 25.46 4.22 28.34
CA ALA A 859 25.63 4.27 26.89
C ALA A 859 25.52 2.87 26.25
N LYS A 860 26.13 1.84 26.84
CA LYS A 860 25.99 0.44 26.37
C LYS A 860 24.52 0.00 26.35
N ARG A 861 23.79 0.25 27.45
CA ARG A 861 22.34 -0.01 27.56
C ARG A 861 21.56 0.69 26.45
N ASP A 862 21.82 1.99 26.23
CA ASP A 862 21.06 2.79 25.27
C ASP A 862 21.40 2.42 23.80
N LEU A 863 22.66 2.08 23.50
CA LEU A 863 23.07 1.54 22.19
C LEU A 863 22.44 0.17 21.90
N ILE A 864 22.43 -0.75 22.88
CA ILE A 864 21.81 -2.08 22.74
C ILE A 864 20.29 -1.94 22.55
N LEU A 865 19.61 -1.12 23.37
CA LEU A 865 18.20 -0.81 23.21
C LEU A 865 17.89 -0.25 21.82
N ALA A 866 18.70 0.71 21.34
CA ALA A 866 18.54 1.27 20.02
C ALA A 866 18.72 0.21 18.93
N ALA A 867 19.79 -0.60 18.99
CA ALA A 867 20.04 -1.64 17.99
C ALA A 867 18.92 -2.70 17.93
N ILE A 868 18.46 -3.23 19.06
CA ILE A 868 17.32 -4.18 19.09
C ILE A 868 16.04 -3.51 18.60
N THR A 869 15.84 -2.21 18.89
CA THR A 869 14.71 -1.46 18.32
C THR A 869 14.78 -1.41 16.78
N LEU A 870 15.96 -1.16 16.21
CA LEU A 870 16.14 -1.09 14.76
C LEU A 870 15.99 -2.45 14.07
N LYS A 871 16.36 -3.56 14.72
CA LYS A 871 16.10 -4.93 14.25
C LYS A 871 14.61 -5.19 13.92
N TYR A 872 13.71 -4.47 14.59
CA TYR A 872 12.24 -4.53 14.38
C TYR A 872 11.65 -3.22 13.82
N THR A 873 12.47 -2.40 13.17
CA THR A 873 12.07 -1.16 12.49
C THR A 873 12.26 -1.31 10.98
N GLN A 874 11.28 -0.90 10.18
CA GLN A 874 11.37 -0.98 8.71
C GLN A 874 12.58 -0.18 8.18
N SER A 875 13.40 -0.80 7.32
CA SER A 875 14.67 -0.23 6.86
C SER A 875 14.55 0.77 5.69
N ASN A 876 15.49 1.68 5.48
CA ASN A 876 16.62 2.00 6.37
C ASN A 876 16.14 2.72 7.62
N SER A 877 16.72 2.34 8.76
CA SER A 877 16.32 2.81 10.08
C SER A 877 17.50 3.33 10.90
N VAL A 878 17.25 4.38 11.69
CA VAL A 878 18.20 5.06 12.58
C VAL A 878 17.49 5.39 13.88
N GLY A 879 18.14 5.11 15.00
CA GLY A 879 17.53 5.17 16.33
C GLY A 879 18.41 5.94 17.30
N TYR A 880 17.84 6.96 17.93
CA TYR A 880 18.46 7.72 19.01
C TYR A 880 17.83 7.27 20.33
N ALA A 881 18.67 6.94 21.31
CA ALA A 881 18.27 6.52 22.64
C ALA A 881 19.00 7.30 23.74
N LYS A 882 18.32 7.52 24.86
CA LYS A 882 18.87 8.16 26.06
C LYS A 882 18.09 7.72 27.29
N ASP A 883 18.80 7.47 28.38
CA ASP A 883 18.27 7.18 29.71
C ASP A 883 17.25 6.01 29.71
N GLY A 884 17.59 4.94 28.98
CA GLY A 884 16.79 3.72 28.90
C GLY A 884 15.60 3.80 27.96
N GLN A 885 15.50 4.81 27.10
CA GLN A 885 14.41 4.90 26.11
C GLN A 885 14.88 5.39 24.75
N MET A 886 14.12 5.04 23.71
CA MET A 886 14.17 5.77 22.45
C MET A 886 13.70 7.21 22.65
N VAL A 887 14.38 8.13 21.97
CA VAL A 887 14.06 9.57 21.92
C VAL A 887 13.86 10.06 20.49
N GLY A 888 14.26 9.27 19.49
CA GLY A 888 13.88 9.47 18.10
C GLY A 888 14.10 8.21 17.27
N VAL A 889 13.10 7.82 16.48
CA VAL A 889 13.17 6.67 15.55
C VAL A 889 12.83 7.13 14.14
N GLY A 890 13.71 6.82 13.19
CA GLY A 890 13.50 6.94 11.76
C GLY A 890 13.33 5.55 11.14
N ALA A 891 12.34 5.40 10.27
CA ALA A 891 11.93 4.13 9.68
C ALA A 891 11.53 4.30 8.20
N GLY A 892 11.71 3.25 7.40
CA GLY A 892 11.28 3.16 5.99
C GLY A 892 11.97 4.14 5.04
N GLN A 893 13.16 4.66 5.40
CA GLN A 893 13.83 5.69 4.62
C GLN A 893 14.77 5.11 3.57
N GLN A 894 14.91 5.80 2.43
CA GLN A 894 15.79 5.38 1.33
C GLN A 894 17.22 5.95 1.47
N SER A 895 17.34 7.10 2.12
CA SER A 895 18.59 7.84 2.34
C SER A 895 19.02 7.74 3.80
N ARG A 896 20.27 7.36 4.06
CA ARG A 896 20.82 7.21 5.43
C ARG A 896 20.77 8.54 6.17
N VAL A 897 21.28 9.62 5.57
CA VAL A 897 21.30 10.95 6.19
C VAL A 897 19.90 11.51 6.41
N ASP A 898 18.93 11.22 5.55
CA ASP A 898 17.56 11.71 5.75
C ASP A 898 16.82 10.88 6.81
N CYS A 899 17.22 9.62 7.04
CA CYS A 899 16.80 8.86 8.22
C CYS A 899 17.39 9.46 9.51
N VAL A 900 18.68 9.81 9.52
CA VAL A 900 19.34 10.54 10.63
C VAL A 900 18.60 11.85 10.93
N LYS A 901 18.33 12.68 9.92
CA LYS A 901 17.58 13.95 10.08
C LYS A 901 16.15 13.74 10.55
N LEU A 902 15.44 12.72 10.04
CA LEU A 902 14.05 12.44 10.41
C LEU A 902 13.95 11.97 11.86
N ALA A 903 14.81 11.04 12.28
CA ALA A 903 14.92 10.61 13.67
C ALA A 903 15.37 11.78 14.58
N GLY A 904 16.35 12.56 14.12
CA GLY A 904 16.90 13.72 14.84
C GLY A 904 15.87 14.81 15.14
N ARG A 905 14.94 15.09 14.21
CA ARG A 905 13.79 15.98 14.48
C ARG A 905 12.91 15.48 15.63
N LYS A 906 12.71 14.15 15.76
CA LYS A 906 11.97 13.59 16.89
C LYS A 906 12.71 13.80 18.22
N VAL A 907 14.05 13.67 18.23
CA VAL A 907 14.87 13.96 19.43
C VAL A 907 14.69 15.41 19.88
N ALA A 908 14.74 16.36 18.94
CA ALA A 908 14.51 17.77 19.25
C ALA A 908 13.11 18.03 19.83
N VAL A 909 12.05 17.41 19.29
CA VAL A 909 10.68 17.52 19.82
C VAL A 909 10.53 16.84 21.18
N TRP A 910 11.10 15.65 21.38
CA TRP A 910 11.11 14.94 22.67
C TRP A 910 11.80 15.75 23.77
N HIS A 911 12.92 16.41 23.45
CA HIS A 911 13.65 17.27 24.37
C HIS A 911 12.86 18.57 24.64
N LEU A 912 12.43 19.27 23.60
CA LEU A 912 11.69 20.54 23.73
C LEU A 912 10.34 20.41 24.45
N ARG A 913 9.73 19.22 24.52
CA ARG A 913 8.57 18.96 25.41
C ARG A 913 8.85 19.18 26.90
N GLN A 914 10.13 19.21 27.30
CA GLN A 914 10.60 19.46 28.66
C GLN A 914 11.00 20.93 28.90
N HIS A 915 10.94 21.78 27.86
CA HIS A 915 11.26 23.20 27.97
C HIS A 915 10.25 23.93 28.88
N PRO A 916 10.67 24.86 29.77
CA PRO A 916 9.78 25.50 30.73
C PRO A 916 8.50 26.12 30.14
N LYS A 917 8.59 26.86 29.03
CA LYS A 917 7.39 27.41 28.33
C LYS A 917 6.41 26.33 27.85
N VAL A 918 6.89 25.12 27.52
CA VAL A 918 6.06 24.00 27.01
C VAL A 918 5.42 23.21 28.15
N ALA A 919 6.12 23.08 29.28
CA ALA A 919 5.58 22.52 30.50
C ALA A 919 4.49 23.44 31.11
N ALA A 920 4.74 24.75 31.12
CA ALA A 920 3.88 25.78 31.73
C ALA A 920 2.68 26.24 30.87
N LEU A 921 2.33 25.54 29.79
CA LEU A 921 1.18 25.91 28.95
C LEU A 921 -0.15 25.80 29.73
N ALA A 922 -0.80 26.96 29.94
CA ALA A 922 -2.02 27.11 30.72
C ALA A 922 -3.29 26.73 29.93
N PHE A 923 -3.49 25.42 29.75
CA PHE A 923 -4.67 24.85 29.11
C PHE A 923 -5.94 25.05 29.95
N LYS A 924 -7.07 25.31 29.27
CA LYS A 924 -8.41 25.26 29.86
C LYS A 924 -8.70 23.88 30.44
N SER A 925 -9.42 23.86 31.56
CA SER A 925 -9.82 22.63 32.28
C SER A 925 -10.63 21.64 31.44
N THR A 926 -11.27 22.11 30.37
CA THR A 926 -12.06 21.31 29.41
C THR A 926 -11.22 20.56 28.36
N VAL A 927 -9.95 20.94 28.15
CA VAL A 927 -9.08 20.38 27.10
C VAL A 927 -8.54 19.01 27.55
N LYS A 928 -8.82 17.96 26.76
CA LYS A 928 -8.47 16.57 27.11
C LYS A 928 -6.97 16.33 26.98
N ARG A 929 -6.43 15.35 27.71
CA ARG A 929 -4.98 15.05 27.72
C ARG A 929 -4.37 14.84 26.32
N GLN A 930 -5.03 14.13 25.41
CA GLN A 930 -4.51 13.96 24.05
C GLN A 930 -4.48 15.29 23.28
N GLU A 931 -5.49 16.15 23.46
CA GLU A 931 -5.52 17.49 22.84
C GLU A 931 -4.36 18.34 23.38
N ARG A 932 -4.09 18.32 24.70
CA ARG A 932 -2.91 18.96 25.32
C ARG A 932 -1.57 18.42 24.83
N VAL A 933 -1.45 17.11 24.62
CA VAL A 933 -0.25 16.46 24.07
C VAL A 933 -0.01 16.92 22.63
N ASN A 934 -1.05 16.91 21.79
CA ASN A 934 -0.98 17.37 20.41
C ASN A 934 -0.60 18.87 20.34
N ALA A 935 -1.23 19.69 21.18
CA ALA A 935 -0.96 21.12 21.27
C ALA A 935 0.48 21.43 21.70
N ARG A 936 1.06 20.69 22.68
CA ARG A 936 2.48 20.86 23.04
C ARG A 936 3.42 20.60 21.87
N VAL A 937 3.14 19.62 21.02
CA VAL A 937 3.97 19.35 19.82
C VAL A 937 3.77 20.45 18.76
N ARG A 938 2.54 20.82 18.43
CA ARG A 938 2.26 21.92 17.47
C ARG A 938 2.85 23.26 17.93
N TYR A 939 2.91 23.52 19.24
CA TYR A 939 3.57 24.69 19.82
C TYR A 939 5.10 24.69 19.65
N ILE A 940 5.74 23.52 19.73
CA ILE A 940 7.19 23.36 19.44
C ILE A 940 7.47 23.57 17.95
N GLU A 941 6.62 23.03 17.08
CA GLU A 941 6.75 23.16 15.63
C GLU A 941 6.51 24.62 15.18
N GLY A 942 5.42 25.23 15.63
CA GLY A 942 5.14 26.68 15.48
C GLY A 942 4.72 27.15 14.09
N ASP A 943 4.68 26.26 13.10
CA ASP A 943 4.39 26.54 11.69
C ASP A 943 2.88 26.62 11.34
N MET A 944 2.04 26.97 12.32
CA MET A 944 0.58 26.86 12.22
C MET A 944 -0.03 27.78 11.15
N ALA A 945 -0.99 27.25 10.39
CA ALA A 945 -1.82 28.07 9.50
C ALA A 945 -2.75 29.00 10.31
N PRO A 946 -3.19 30.17 9.81
CA PRO A 946 -4.00 31.10 10.61
C PRO A 946 -5.29 30.53 11.21
N VAL A 947 -5.97 29.61 10.52
CA VAL A 947 -7.18 28.93 11.02
C VAL A 947 -6.83 27.92 12.13
N GLU A 948 -5.73 27.18 11.95
CA GLU A 948 -5.19 26.27 12.97
C GLU A 948 -4.75 27.04 14.22
N LYS A 949 -4.07 28.18 14.05
CA LYS A 949 -3.62 29.05 15.13
C LYS A 949 -4.79 29.55 15.99
N SER A 950 -5.91 29.94 15.38
CA SER A 950 -7.15 30.27 16.13
C SER A 950 -7.69 29.09 16.94
N ALA A 951 -7.69 27.87 16.36
CA ALA A 951 -8.15 26.65 17.05
C ALA A 951 -7.16 26.15 18.13
N PHE A 952 -5.87 26.47 17.98
CA PHE A 952 -4.86 26.28 19.01
C PHE A 952 -5.05 27.28 20.16
N ASP A 953 -5.12 28.58 19.87
CA ASP A 953 -5.23 29.64 20.87
C ASP A 953 -6.52 29.55 21.71
N ALA A 954 -7.61 29.04 21.13
CA ALA A 954 -8.85 28.76 21.83
C ALA A 954 -8.70 27.79 23.03
N GLN A 955 -7.66 26.94 23.06
CA GLN A 955 -7.43 25.93 24.11
C GLN A 955 -6.85 26.51 25.42
N PHE A 956 -6.44 27.78 25.43
CA PHE A 956 -5.76 28.41 26.57
C PHE A 956 -6.58 29.54 27.17
N ASP A 957 -6.42 29.78 28.48
CA ASP A 957 -7.02 30.94 29.16
C ASP A 957 -6.21 32.22 28.95
N LYS A 958 -4.90 32.07 28.77
CA LYS A 958 -3.98 33.11 28.26
C LYS A 958 -3.24 32.54 27.06
N ILE A 959 -3.31 33.21 25.91
CA ILE A 959 -2.57 32.83 24.70
C ILE A 959 -1.08 32.74 25.04
N PRO A 960 -0.40 31.60 24.79
CA PRO A 960 1.01 31.46 25.10
C PRO A 960 1.88 32.22 24.10
N GLU A 961 2.91 32.89 24.60
CA GLU A 961 3.98 33.46 23.78
C GLU A 961 4.63 32.35 22.93
N PRO A 962 4.93 32.59 21.63
CA PRO A 962 5.66 31.62 20.83
C PRO A 962 7.01 31.25 21.43
N LEU A 963 7.44 30.00 21.21
CA LEU A 963 8.80 29.56 21.48
C LEU A 963 9.70 29.95 20.31
N THR A 964 10.65 30.85 20.54
CA THR A 964 11.53 31.39 19.49
C THR A 964 12.60 30.38 19.06
N GLU A 965 13.10 30.49 17.82
CA GLU A 965 14.18 29.62 17.34
C GLU A 965 15.46 29.73 18.18
N ALA A 966 15.74 30.89 18.77
CA ALA A 966 16.86 31.06 19.69
C ALA A 966 16.67 30.26 20.99
N GLU A 967 15.48 30.29 21.60
CA GLU A 967 15.15 29.46 22.77
C GLU A 967 15.21 27.97 22.44
N LYS A 968 14.70 27.56 21.27
CA LYS A 968 14.77 26.16 20.80
C LYS A 968 16.22 25.70 20.66
N GLN A 969 17.07 26.49 20.00
CA GLN A 969 18.47 26.17 19.76
C GLN A 969 19.28 26.13 21.06
N ALA A 970 19.08 27.09 21.96
CA ALA A 970 19.72 27.09 23.27
C ALA A 970 19.37 25.84 24.09
N PHE A 971 18.07 25.52 24.22
CA PHE A 971 17.64 24.37 25.02
C PHE A 971 18.05 23.03 24.39
N VAL A 972 18.05 22.89 23.06
CA VAL A 972 18.59 21.69 22.39
C VAL A 972 20.11 21.59 22.55
N ALA A 973 20.84 22.70 22.63
CA ALA A 973 22.27 22.69 22.92
C ALA A 973 22.62 22.21 24.34
N GLU A 974 21.68 22.22 25.29
CA GLU A 974 21.85 21.59 26.62
C GLU A 974 21.88 20.05 26.55
N LEU A 975 21.32 19.43 25.49
CA LEU A 975 21.24 17.97 25.37
C LEU A 975 22.64 17.35 25.17
N LYS A 976 22.95 16.31 25.94
CA LYS A 976 24.24 15.59 25.96
C LYS A 976 24.03 14.10 26.28
N GLY A 977 25.01 13.26 25.92
CA GLY A 977 25.02 11.84 26.27
C GLY A 977 23.94 11.02 25.55
N VAL A 978 23.47 11.45 24.37
CA VAL A 978 22.56 10.66 23.53
C VAL A 978 23.37 9.57 22.83
N SER A 979 22.79 8.38 22.75
CA SER A 979 23.33 7.23 22.02
C SER A 979 22.59 7.06 20.70
N LEU A 980 23.29 6.64 19.64
CA LEU A 980 22.70 6.43 18.31
C LEU A 980 23.08 5.04 17.76
N ALA A 981 22.09 4.31 17.24
CA ALA A 981 22.29 3.13 16.42
C ALA A 981 21.85 3.37 14.97
N SER A 982 22.42 2.61 14.03
CA SER A 982 22.05 2.61 12.61
C SER A 982 22.02 1.18 12.08
N ASP A 983 20.95 0.78 11.39
CA ASP A 983 20.78 -0.61 10.91
C ASP A 983 21.77 -1.05 9.81
N ALA A 984 22.39 -0.10 9.12
CA ALA A 984 23.55 -0.27 8.27
C ALA A 984 24.54 0.89 8.41
N PHE A 985 25.71 0.77 7.77
CA PHE A 985 26.82 1.71 7.91
C PHE A 985 26.49 3.14 7.46
N PHE A 986 27.34 4.09 7.89
CA PHE A 986 27.31 5.47 7.39
C PHE A 986 28.11 5.59 6.09
N PRO A 987 27.49 6.07 4.99
CA PRO A 987 28.20 6.23 3.72
C PRO A 987 29.05 7.51 3.67
N PHE A 988 28.71 8.53 4.45
CA PHE A 988 29.37 9.85 4.50
C PHE A 988 29.29 10.43 5.91
N ARG A 989 30.16 11.40 6.23
CA ARG A 989 30.18 12.06 7.54
C ARG A 989 28.95 12.94 7.86
N ASP A 990 28.12 13.26 6.87
CA ASP A 990 26.98 14.19 7.02
C ASP A 990 25.92 13.72 8.03
N GLY A 991 25.81 12.40 8.26
CA GLY A 991 25.03 11.83 9.36
C GLY A 991 25.62 12.16 10.73
N ILE A 992 26.94 12.12 10.88
CA ILE A 992 27.65 12.44 12.12
C ILE A 992 27.57 13.96 12.38
N ASP A 993 27.81 14.77 11.35
CA ASP A 993 27.70 16.24 11.38
C ASP A 993 26.28 16.73 11.75
N HIS A 994 25.25 15.89 11.55
CA HIS A 994 23.89 16.15 12.04
C HIS A 994 23.67 15.62 13.46
N ALA A 995 24.11 14.40 13.76
CA ALA A 995 23.96 13.76 15.07
C ALA A 995 24.62 14.55 16.21
N ALA A 996 25.80 15.11 15.99
CA ALA A 996 26.53 15.93 16.97
C ALA A 996 25.72 17.14 17.48
N LYS A 997 24.85 17.71 16.63
CA LYS A 997 23.99 18.87 16.96
C LYS A 997 22.85 18.53 17.93
N LEU A 998 22.62 17.24 18.20
CA LEU A 998 21.55 16.71 19.04
C LEU A 998 22.10 16.04 20.31
N GLY A 999 23.32 16.38 20.72
CA GLY A 999 23.93 15.87 21.96
C GLY A 999 24.36 14.42 21.90
N VAL A 1000 24.52 13.84 20.70
CA VAL A 1000 25.05 12.49 20.52
C VAL A 1000 26.51 12.44 20.99
N SER A 1001 26.82 11.43 21.81
CA SER A 1001 28.17 11.17 22.34
C SER A 1001 28.62 9.74 22.08
N TYR A 1002 27.71 8.85 21.67
CA TYR A 1002 27.97 7.42 21.47
C TYR A 1002 27.27 6.92 20.20
N ILE A 1003 27.96 6.15 19.37
CA ILE A 1003 27.42 5.58 18.12
C ILE A 1003 27.72 4.08 18.03
N THR A 1004 26.76 3.30 17.51
CA THR A 1004 26.99 1.94 17.01
C THR A 1004 26.47 1.79 15.58
N GLN A 1005 27.28 1.17 14.72
CA GLN A 1005 26.97 0.89 13.32
C GLN A 1005 27.74 -0.38 12.89
N PRO A 1006 27.35 -1.14 11.87
CA PRO A 1006 28.02 -2.42 11.57
C PRO A 1006 29.43 -2.31 11.00
N GLY A 1007 29.83 -1.16 10.48
CA GLY A 1007 31.03 -1.01 9.66
C GLY A 1007 30.86 -1.63 8.26
N GLY A 1008 31.95 -1.70 7.51
CA GLY A 1008 31.99 -2.21 6.14
C GLY A 1008 31.78 -1.14 5.06
N SER A 1009 32.02 0.13 5.40
CA SER A 1009 31.99 1.26 4.46
C SER A 1009 33.39 1.54 3.91
N ASN A 1010 33.53 1.75 2.60
CA ASN A 1010 34.78 2.24 1.98
C ASN A 1010 35.19 3.65 2.47
N ARG A 1011 34.39 4.28 3.35
CA ARG A 1011 34.62 5.57 4.00
C ARG A 1011 34.62 5.48 5.52
N ASP A 1012 34.67 4.28 6.12
CA ASP A 1012 34.58 4.14 7.58
C ASP A 1012 35.62 4.98 8.35
N ASP A 1013 36.82 5.21 7.80
CA ASP A 1013 37.83 6.08 8.43
C ASP A 1013 37.44 7.57 8.38
N GLU A 1014 36.71 8.03 7.36
CA GLU A 1014 36.09 9.36 7.32
C GLU A 1014 35.05 9.51 8.45
N ILE A 1015 34.30 8.42 8.72
CA ILE A 1015 33.31 8.37 9.80
C ILE A 1015 33.99 8.36 11.17
N LYS A 1016 35.06 7.57 11.36
CA LYS A 1016 35.88 7.55 12.59
C LYS A 1016 36.51 8.91 12.87
N GLN A 1017 37.05 9.57 11.85
CA GLN A 1017 37.61 10.91 11.97
C GLN A 1017 36.53 11.92 12.39
N ALA A 1018 35.38 11.95 11.70
CA ALA A 1018 34.28 12.86 12.05
C ALA A 1018 33.72 12.60 13.46
N CYS A 1019 33.66 11.34 13.90
CA CYS A 1019 33.28 11.01 15.28
C CYS A 1019 34.33 11.55 16.28
N THR A 1020 35.62 11.37 15.99
CA THR A 1020 36.73 11.85 16.84
C THR A 1020 36.76 13.38 16.92
N GLU A 1021 36.52 14.09 15.82
CA GLU A 1021 36.39 15.56 15.76
C GLU A 1021 35.29 16.11 16.69
N TYR A 1022 34.21 15.36 16.88
CA TYR A 1022 33.11 15.72 17.80
C TYR A 1022 33.21 15.07 19.19
N GLY A 1023 34.27 14.31 19.48
CA GLY A 1023 34.43 13.57 20.74
C GLY A 1023 33.42 12.42 20.93
N ILE A 1024 32.85 11.90 19.84
CA ILE A 1024 31.85 10.84 19.82
C ILE A 1024 32.54 9.48 19.80
N THR A 1025 32.20 8.62 20.77
CA THR A 1025 32.71 7.25 20.83
C THR A 1025 31.91 6.34 19.90
N MET A 1026 32.52 5.91 18.78
CA MET A 1026 31.90 4.98 17.83
C MET A 1026 32.32 3.52 18.09
N THR A 1027 31.39 2.59 17.88
CA THR A 1027 31.62 1.14 17.87
C THR A 1027 31.22 0.50 16.55
N PHE A 1028 31.89 -0.61 16.21
CA PHE A 1028 31.42 -1.54 15.20
C PHE A 1028 30.67 -2.72 15.83
N SER A 1029 29.46 -2.99 15.33
CA SER A 1029 28.65 -4.13 15.77
C SER A 1029 28.86 -5.39 14.94
N HIS A 1030 29.48 -5.27 13.75
CA HIS A 1030 29.65 -6.33 12.75
C HIS A 1030 28.35 -7.00 12.27
N VAL A 1031 27.18 -6.47 12.65
CA VAL A 1031 25.86 -7.04 12.37
C VAL A 1031 24.94 -5.99 11.76
N ARG A 1032 24.56 -6.18 10.49
CA ARG A 1032 23.58 -5.34 9.77
C ARG A 1032 22.16 -5.82 10.06
N LEU A 1033 21.27 -4.90 10.42
CA LEU A 1033 19.95 -5.18 11.01
C LEU A 1033 18.78 -4.80 10.09
N PHE A 1034 18.85 -5.15 8.80
CA PHE A 1034 17.78 -4.82 7.85
C PHE A 1034 16.48 -5.60 8.12
N HIS A 1035 15.34 -4.91 7.98
CA HIS A 1035 13.99 -5.45 8.18
C HIS A 1035 13.00 -4.83 7.17
N HIS A 1036 12.20 -5.68 6.50
CA HIS A 1036 11.34 -5.37 5.35
C HIS A 1036 10.15 -6.33 5.27
#